data_AF-A0A961S304-F1
#
_entry.id   AF-A0A961S304-F1
#
_cell.length_a   1.000
_cell.length_b   1.000
_cell.length_c   1.000
_cell.angle_alpha   90.00
_cell.angle_beta   90.00
_cell.angle_gamma   90.00
#
_symmetry.space_group_name_H-M   'P 1'
#
loop_
_entity.id
_entity.type
_entity.pdbx_description
1 polymer ?
#
loop_
_entity_poly.entity_id
_entity_poly.type
_entity_poly.pdbx_seq_one_letter_code
_entity_poly.pdbx_strand_id
1 'polypeptide(L)'
;MATVVLQYAGQAVGTFLGGSLGGVVGRAIGAVAGNYIDQALFGPGARKVEGPRLNDLRVMASTEGAPIPRLWGRMRVAGEVIWATHFEEVTATSTEKSSSKGGGGGSATKVTEYSYFANFAVALCEGEIDRIGRVWADGKDFDIGEATVRVYTGSETQNPDSLILAKEGAELTPAYRGVAYVVFERLPIGPFGNRLPQLTFEVFHSVGGAEDEVRAVNIIPGATEFGYDTEIVTREPEPGVTEPENAHVSAVSSDWSMSLDQLTATCRNLKGASLVVAWFGTDLRCGTCEVKPGVEVADKITDPESWIVNGIARADAYLVSSSGGSPAFGGTPSDASVIRAIQDLKARGLKTTFYPFILMDVPAGNGLVDPYGGTEQSVYPWRGRITSSMAPGLPGTPDGTVDCANEIADFVGSAAPENFTPAGMTVTYTGQPEWSYRRMVLHYAHLCALAGGVDTFLIGSELRGLTTLRGSADSFPFVDALVALAAEVKAILPGAEISYAADWSEYFGYHPADGSGDVYFHLDALWSSPDVDFIGIDNYMPLADWRDGRQHADALAGFRSIYDLAYLKSNIAGGEGYDWYYANALDREAQIRSPITDGAYGKHWIFRYKDLVGWWSNPHVARISGVEMPSPTNWMAQSKPIRFTEAGC
;
A
#
# COMPACT_ATOMS: atom_id res chain seq x y z
N MET A 1 26.50 12.89 26.44
CA MET A 1 26.03 11.92 27.47
C MET A 1 26.91 10.66 27.48
N ALA A 2 27.58 10.34 26.36
CA ALA A 2 28.52 9.24 26.27
C ALA A 2 29.70 9.39 27.25
N THR A 3 30.20 10.62 27.49
CA THR A 3 31.30 10.87 28.44
C THR A 3 30.97 10.41 29.86
N VAL A 4 29.75 10.65 30.35
CA VAL A 4 29.36 10.27 31.73
C VAL A 4 29.19 8.76 31.84
N VAL A 5 28.54 8.13 30.85
CA VAL A 5 28.32 6.68 30.82
C VAL A 5 29.64 5.91 30.69
N LEU A 6 30.54 6.35 29.81
CA LEU A 6 31.86 5.72 29.61
C LEU A 6 32.83 6.00 30.76
N GLN A 7 32.69 7.13 31.46
CA GLN A 7 33.42 7.37 32.72
C GLN A 7 33.01 6.39 33.80
N TYR A 8 31.71 6.10 33.95
CA TYR A 8 31.23 5.13 34.94
C TYR A 8 31.55 3.69 34.56
N ALA A 9 31.44 3.33 33.27
CA ALA A 9 31.84 2.02 32.77
C ALA A 9 33.37 1.79 32.88
N GLY A 10 34.18 2.79 32.50
CA GLY A 10 35.63 2.75 32.64
C GLY A 10 36.10 2.73 34.09
N GLN A 11 35.41 3.44 34.99
CA GLN A 11 35.63 3.36 36.44
C GLN A 11 35.29 1.97 36.98
N ALA A 12 34.17 1.37 36.55
CA ALA A 12 33.77 0.03 36.99
C ALA A 12 34.77 -1.05 36.54
N VAL A 13 35.20 -1.02 35.28
CA VAL A 13 36.20 -1.96 34.73
C VAL A 13 37.59 -1.73 35.36
N GLY A 14 38.02 -0.47 35.52
CA GLY A 14 39.30 -0.14 36.15
C GLY A 14 39.35 -0.51 37.65
N THR A 15 38.23 -0.39 38.35
CA THR A 15 38.11 -0.80 39.76
C THR A 15 38.13 -2.32 39.90
N PHE A 16 37.48 -3.03 38.97
CA PHE A 16 37.48 -4.49 38.91
C PHE A 16 38.86 -5.10 38.62
N LEU A 17 39.69 -4.43 37.82
CA LEU A 17 41.01 -4.93 37.41
C LEU A 17 42.18 -4.45 38.28
N GLY A 18 42.06 -3.33 39.00
CA GLY A 18 43.21 -2.70 39.69
C GLY A 18 42.91 -2.02 41.03
N GLY A 19 41.76 -2.28 41.65
CA GLY A 19 41.35 -1.66 42.92
C GLY A 19 41.10 -0.16 42.81
N SER A 20 41.08 0.56 43.94
CA SER A 20 40.70 1.99 44.01
C SER A 20 41.59 2.91 43.16
N LEU A 21 42.86 2.57 42.95
CA LEU A 21 43.78 3.26 42.04
C LEU A 21 43.48 2.98 40.56
N GLY A 22 43.11 1.75 40.20
CA GLY A 22 42.67 1.38 38.84
C GLY A 22 41.36 2.04 38.43
N GLY A 23 40.46 2.28 39.40
CA GLY A 23 39.21 3.02 39.18
C GLY A 23 39.40 4.49 38.79
N VAL A 24 40.47 5.14 39.27
CA VAL A 24 40.81 6.53 38.92
C VAL A 24 41.39 6.62 37.50
N VAL A 25 42.25 5.66 37.12
CA VAL A 25 42.86 5.60 35.77
C VAL A 25 41.83 5.20 34.71
N GLY A 26 40.95 4.24 35.01
CA GLY A 26 39.85 3.83 34.12
C GLY A 26 38.83 4.94 33.87
N ARG A 27 38.58 5.81 34.86
CA ARG A 27 37.74 7.00 34.71
C ARG A 27 38.37 8.06 33.81
N ALA A 28 39.69 8.22 33.85
CA ALA A 28 40.42 9.16 33.00
C ALA A 28 40.46 8.73 31.52
N ILE A 29 40.63 7.44 31.23
CA ILE A 29 40.62 6.90 29.85
C ILE A 29 39.20 6.95 29.25
N GLY A 30 38.16 6.60 30.03
CA GLY A 30 36.76 6.73 29.62
C GLY A 30 36.32 8.19 29.35
N ALA A 31 36.92 9.15 30.06
CA ALA A 31 36.68 10.58 29.83
C ALA A 31 37.28 11.09 28.51
N VAL A 32 38.44 10.56 28.07
CA VAL A 32 39.12 10.98 26.83
C VAL A 32 38.43 10.39 25.58
N ALA A 33 38.06 9.11 25.62
CA ALA A 33 37.30 8.47 24.54
C ALA A 33 35.88 9.07 24.41
N GLY A 34 35.23 9.37 25.55
CA GLY A 34 33.94 10.06 25.58
C GLY A 34 34.00 11.48 25.02
N ASN A 35 35.06 12.24 25.31
CA ASN A 35 35.24 13.61 24.78
C ASN A 35 35.46 13.62 23.27
N TYR A 36 36.17 12.63 22.71
CA TYR A 36 36.41 12.55 21.26
C TYR A 36 35.12 12.21 20.48
N ILE A 37 34.29 11.32 21.04
CA ILE A 37 32.99 10.97 20.46
C ILE A 37 31.99 12.13 20.61
N ASP A 38 31.92 12.76 21.79
CA ASP A 38 31.04 13.92 22.02
C ASP A 38 31.52 15.14 21.16
N GLN A 39 32.82 15.32 20.87
CA GLN A 39 33.32 16.33 19.92
C GLN A 39 33.03 15.98 18.45
N ALA A 40 33.08 14.70 18.06
CA ALA A 40 32.77 14.26 16.71
C ALA A 40 31.25 14.34 16.39
N LEU A 41 30.38 14.17 17.40
CA LEU A 41 28.92 14.28 17.24
C LEU A 41 28.38 15.71 17.35
N PHE A 42 28.98 16.57 18.19
CA PHE A 42 28.38 17.88 18.52
C PHE A 42 29.24 19.11 18.19
N GLY A 43 30.50 18.92 17.77
CA GLY A 43 31.42 20.00 17.37
C GLY A 43 31.82 20.97 18.52
N PRO A 44 32.91 21.74 18.36
CA PRO A 44 33.30 22.77 19.33
C PRO A 44 32.39 23.99 19.15
N GLY A 45 31.24 23.98 19.82
CA GLY A 45 30.29 25.09 19.76
C GLY A 45 28.88 24.81 20.27
N ALA A 46 28.56 23.59 20.68
CA ALA A 46 27.23 23.26 21.21
C ALA A 46 26.98 23.98 22.55
N ARG A 47 26.44 25.21 22.47
CA ARG A 47 25.80 25.90 23.58
C ARG A 47 24.70 24.97 24.08
N LYS A 48 24.89 24.36 25.25
CA LYS A 48 23.92 23.47 25.86
C LYS A 48 22.73 24.33 26.32
N VAL A 49 21.77 24.50 25.41
CA VAL A 49 20.46 25.07 25.73
C VAL A 49 19.64 23.93 26.31
N GLU A 50 19.35 23.98 27.61
CA GLU A 50 18.36 23.08 28.19
C GLU A 50 16.99 23.46 27.60
N GLY A 51 16.46 22.62 26.71
CA GLY A 51 15.09 22.74 26.21
C GLY A 51 14.06 22.30 27.27
N PRO A 52 12.75 22.49 26.99
CA PRO A 52 11.68 22.10 27.90
C PRO A 52 11.81 20.62 28.30
N ARG A 53 11.68 20.34 29.61
CA ARG A 53 11.76 18.97 30.13
C ARG A 53 10.46 18.23 29.83
N LEU A 54 10.57 16.93 29.53
CA LEU A 54 9.43 16.03 29.45
C LEU A 54 8.92 15.78 30.87
N ASN A 55 8.03 16.63 31.37
CA ASN A 55 7.15 16.38 32.52
C ASN A 55 6.06 17.45 32.51
N ASP A 56 4.83 17.05 32.21
CA ASP A 56 3.66 17.36 33.03
C ASP A 56 2.40 16.75 32.39
N LEU A 57 1.39 16.53 33.24
CA LEU A 57 0.01 16.28 32.83
C LEU A 57 -0.33 17.22 31.65
N ARG A 58 -0.77 16.68 30.50
CA ARG A 58 -1.18 17.51 29.36
C ARG A 58 -2.54 18.12 29.68
N VAL A 59 -2.54 19.30 30.29
CA VAL A 59 -3.73 20.04 30.72
C VAL A 59 -4.08 21.08 29.67
N MET A 60 -5.34 21.11 29.26
CA MET A 60 -5.93 22.18 28.47
C MET A 60 -6.14 23.40 29.38
N ALA A 61 -5.57 24.53 29.00
CA ALA A 61 -5.63 25.78 29.77
C ALA A 61 -6.33 26.90 28.98
N SER A 62 -6.46 28.07 29.62
CA SER A 62 -6.93 29.32 28.99
C SER A 62 -6.10 30.48 29.56
N THR A 63 -4.87 30.61 29.05
CA THR A 63 -3.79 31.43 29.57
C THR A 63 -3.29 32.35 28.46
N GLU A 64 -3.43 33.66 28.66
CA GLU A 64 -2.83 34.64 27.76
C GLU A 64 -1.30 34.59 27.86
N GLY A 65 -0.61 34.53 26.71
CA GLY A 65 0.85 34.45 26.62
C GLY A 65 1.42 33.03 26.61
N ALA A 66 0.58 31.99 26.61
CA ALA A 66 1.02 30.63 26.31
C ALA A 66 1.60 30.55 24.88
N PRO A 67 2.69 29.79 24.65
CA PRO A 67 3.26 29.63 23.31
C PRO A 67 2.35 28.76 22.44
N ILE A 68 2.28 29.07 21.14
CA ILE A 68 1.63 28.19 20.17
C ILE A 68 2.56 26.99 19.90
N PRO A 69 2.11 25.74 20.13
CA PRO A 69 2.94 24.57 19.90
C PRO A 69 3.24 24.36 18.41
N ARG A 70 4.42 23.83 18.10
CA ARG A 70 4.76 23.26 16.80
C ARG A 70 4.95 21.77 16.97
N LEU A 71 4.33 20.97 16.10
CA LEU A 71 4.40 19.51 16.16
C LEU A 71 4.68 18.93 14.78
N TRP A 72 5.31 17.77 14.77
CA TRP A 72 5.68 17.05 13.55
C TRP A 72 5.38 15.57 13.75
N GLY A 73 4.70 14.98 12.78
CA GLY A 73 4.18 13.61 12.84
C GLY A 73 2.90 13.49 13.67
N ARG A 74 2.72 12.32 14.28
CA ARG A 74 1.56 11.96 15.09
C ARG A 74 1.83 12.25 16.57
N MET A 75 1.14 13.23 17.15
CA MET A 75 1.35 13.63 18.56
C MET A 75 0.06 14.00 19.26
N ARG A 76 -0.07 13.63 20.54
CA ARG A 76 -1.20 14.03 21.39
C ARG A 76 -0.95 15.41 22.04
N VAL A 77 -1.89 16.35 21.96
CA VAL A 77 -1.78 17.71 22.53
C VAL A 77 -3.05 18.08 23.29
N ALA A 78 -2.96 18.90 24.34
CA ALA A 78 -4.14 19.34 25.11
C ALA A 78 -4.81 20.60 24.53
N GLY A 79 -4.05 21.41 23.79
CA GLY A 79 -4.53 22.66 23.22
C GLY A 79 -4.84 23.74 24.27
N GLU A 80 -5.20 24.92 23.79
CA GLU A 80 -5.51 26.12 24.59
C GLU A 80 -6.90 26.65 24.22
N VAL A 81 -7.76 26.97 25.20
CA VAL A 81 -9.07 27.56 24.93
C VAL A 81 -8.88 29.02 24.49
N ILE A 82 -9.29 29.32 23.25
CA ILE A 82 -9.12 30.63 22.61
C ILE A 82 -10.43 31.44 22.51
N TRP A 83 -11.57 30.78 22.67
CA TRP A 83 -12.90 31.40 22.67
C TRP A 83 -13.88 30.52 23.43
N ALA A 84 -14.79 31.11 24.20
CA ALA A 84 -15.89 30.39 24.84
C ALA A 84 -17.05 31.34 25.16
N THR A 85 -18.29 30.88 25.04
CA THR A 85 -19.46 31.62 25.55
C THR A 85 -19.74 31.27 27.01
N HIS A 86 -20.64 32.02 27.65
CA HIS A 86 -21.30 31.53 28.86
C HIS A 86 -22.03 30.20 28.57
N PHE A 87 -22.18 29.37 29.60
CA PHE A 87 -22.92 28.11 29.48
C PHE A 87 -24.39 28.38 29.20
N GLU A 88 -24.95 27.61 28.26
CA GLU A 88 -26.37 27.66 27.92
C GLU A 88 -27.13 26.69 28.85
N GLU A 89 -28.07 27.22 29.63
CA GLU A 89 -28.92 26.45 30.54
C GLU A 89 -30.27 26.14 29.88
N VAL A 90 -30.67 24.87 29.88
CA VAL A 90 -31.98 24.41 29.40
C VAL A 90 -32.73 23.75 30.56
N THR A 91 -33.93 24.25 30.84
CA THR A 91 -34.80 23.73 31.91
C THR A 91 -35.90 22.84 31.36
N ALA A 92 -35.96 21.58 31.80
CA ALA A 92 -37.09 20.68 31.53
C ALA A 92 -37.91 20.49 32.81
N THR A 93 -39.22 20.69 32.76
CA THR A 93 -40.09 20.49 33.93
C THR A 93 -41.06 19.35 33.68
N SER A 94 -40.97 18.29 34.49
CA SER A 94 -41.95 17.20 34.53
C SER A 94 -42.81 17.30 35.80
N THR A 95 -44.06 16.84 35.73
CA THR A 95 -44.94 16.74 36.89
C THR A 95 -45.24 15.29 37.15
N GLU A 96 -44.62 14.74 38.20
CA GLU A 96 -44.90 13.38 38.64
C GLU A 96 -46.07 13.36 39.62
N LYS A 97 -47.07 12.52 39.31
CA LYS A 97 -48.17 12.25 40.24
C LYS A 97 -47.87 10.96 40.97
N SER A 98 -47.51 11.03 42.25
CA SER A 98 -47.43 9.85 43.09
C SER A 98 -48.84 9.38 43.45
N SER A 99 -49.22 8.17 43.04
CA SER A 99 -50.45 7.51 43.53
C SER A 99 -50.16 6.80 44.85
N SER A 100 -50.44 7.47 45.98
CA SER A 100 -50.56 6.76 47.26
C SER A 100 -51.86 5.98 47.25
N LYS A 101 -51.77 4.66 47.44
CA LYS A 101 -52.91 3.76 47.59
C LYS A 101 -53.54 3.97 48.98
N GLY A 102 -54.27 5.07 49.13
CA GLY A 102 -54.94 5.45 50.38
C GLY A 102 -55.48 6.88 50.27
N GLY A 103 -56.79 7.04 50.39
CA GLY A 103 -57.51 8.28 50.11
C GLY A 103 -56.98 9.49 50.91
N GLY A 104 -56.38 10.44 50.19
CA GLY A 104 -55.96 11.75 50.66
C GLY A 104 -55.16 12.44 49.55
N GLY A 105 -55.56 13.66 49.16
CA GLY A 105 -55.10 14.43 47.99
C GLY A 105 -53.69 14.11 47.46
N GLY A 106 -53.63 13.65 46.20
CA GLY A 106 -52.36 13.40 45.51
C GLY A 106 -51.53 14.68 45.38
N SER A 107 -50.36 14.69 46.01
CA SER A 107 -49.33 15.70 45.80
C SER A 107 -48.78 15.55 44.39
N ALA A 108 -48.88 16.61 43.57
CA ALA A 108 -48.17 16.70 42.31
C ALA A 108 -46.77 17.27 42.60
N THR A 109 -45.73 16.47 42.36
CA THR A 109 -44.35 16.91 42.52
C THR A 109 -43.86 17.46 41.17
N LYS A 110 -43.56 18.75 41.13
CA LYS A 110 -42.96 19.41 39.97
C LYS A 110 -41.44 19.21 40.04
N VAL A 111 -40.88 18.41 39.15
CA VAL A 111 -39.44 18.17 39.02
C VAL A 111 -38.92 19.07 37.90
N THR A 112 -37.97 19.96 38.21
CA THR A 112 -37.27 20.77 37.21
C THR A 112 -35.86 20.27 37.07
N GLU A 113 -35.51 19.78 35.89
CA GLU A 113 -34.17 19.32 35.52
C GLU A 113 -33.44 20.42 34.73
N TYR A 114 -32.16 20.60 35.03
CA TYR A 114 -31.28 21.56 34.35
C TYR A 114 -30.26 20.80 33.51
N SER A 115 -30.15 21.17 32.24
CA SER A 115 -29.12 20.70 31.32
C SER A 115 -28.24 21.86 30.89
N TYR A 116 -26.93 21.68 30.94
CA TYR A 116 -25.95 22.71 30.58
C TYR A 116 -25.19 22.33 29.33
N PHE A 117 -24.97 23.32 28.47
CA PHE A 117 -24.25 23.19 27.21
C PHE A 117 -23.16 24.26 27.09
N ALA A 118 -22.03 23.90 26.49
CA ALA A 118 -20.91 24.82 26.27
C ALA A 118 -20.61 25.01 24.78
N ASN A 119 -20.30 26.25 24.41
CA ASN A 119 -19.70 26.60 23.12
C ASN A 119 -18.28 27.11 23.37
N PHE A 120 -17.29 26.53 22.73
CA PHE A 120 -15.89 26.92 22.92
C PHE A 120 -15.00 26.47 21.76
N ALA A 121 -13.83 27.08 21.64
CA ALA A 121 -12.80 26.76 20.65
C ALA A 121 -11.45 26.50 21.33
N VAL A 122 -10.74 25.47 20.85
CA VAL A 122 -9.44 25.01 21.37
C VAL A 122 -8.40 25.08 20.25
N ALA A 123 -7.37 25.92 20.41
CA ALA A 123 -6.20 25.96 19.53
C ALA A 123 -5.25 24.80 19.83
N LEU A 124 -4.71 24.16 18.81
CA LEU A 124 -3.87 22.96 18.94
C LEU A 124 -2.40 23.25 18.68
N CYS A 125 -2.09 23.80 17.50
CA CYS A 125 -0.73 24.07 17.06
C CYS A 125 -0.68 25.05 15.89
N GLU A 126 0.52 25.54 15.62
CA GLU A 126 0.88 26.30 14.42
C GLU A 126 0.97 25.35 13.21
N GLY A 127 0.60 25.87 12.04
CA GLY A 127 0.75 25.19 10.75
C GLY A 127 -0.50 24.44 10.32
N GLU A 128 -0.50 24.06 9.04
CA GLU A 128 -1.58 23.28 8.45
C GLU A 128 -1.40 21.79 8.78
N ILE A 129 -2.24 21.27 9.67
CA ILE A 129 -2.27 19.85 10.06
C ILE A 129 -3.01 19.01 9.00
N ASP A 130 -2.70 17.72 8.92
CA ASP A 130 -3.37 16.77 8.03
C ASP A 130 -4.78 16.47 8.52
N ARG A 131 -4.88 16.11 9.80
CA ARG A 131 -6.14 15.76 10.48
C ARG A 131 -5.95 15.66 11.99
N ILE A 132 -7.08 15.56 12.69
CA ILE A 132 -7.13 15.03 14.05
C ILE A 132 -7.48 13.54 14.03
N GLY A 133 -6.96 12.78 14.99
CA GLY A 133 -7.27 11.38 15.24
C GLY A 133 -8.17 11.25 16.47
N ARG A 134 -7.77 10.36 17.39
CA ARG A 134 -8.52 10.14 18.65
C ARG A 134 -8.56 11.39 19.51
N VAL A 135 -9.69 11.60 20.18
CA VAL A 135 -9.88 12.65 21.18
C VAL A 135 -10.18 12.00 22.51
N TRP A 136 -9.66 12.60 23.58
CA TRP A 136 -9.94 12.17 24.94
C TRP A 136 -10.50 13.33 25.74
N ALA A 137 -11.52 13.05 26.54
CA ALA A 137 -12.10 13.95 27.52
C ALA A 137 -11.84 13.39 28.93
N ASP A 138 -11.18 14.19 29.78
CA ASP A 138 -10.78 13.80 31.14
C ASP A 138 -10.02 12.45 31.20
N GLY A 139 -9.21 12.19 30.16
CA GLY A 139 -8.37 10.99 30.04
C GLY A 139 -9.07 9.75 29.48
N LYS A 140 -10.38 9.81 29.19
CA LYS A 140 -11.13 8.71 28.55
C LYS A 140 -11.36 8.99 27.07
N ASP A 141 -11.44 7.93 26.26
CA ASP A 141 -11.80 8.05 24.84
C ASP A 141 -13.13 8.82 24.74
N PHE A 142 -13.15 9.81 23.85
CA PHE A 142 -14.30 10.65 23.58
C PHE A 142 -14.61 10.56 22.10
N ASP A 143 -15.78 10.03 21.76
CA ASP A 143 -16.24 10.02 20.37
C ASP A 143 -16.63 11.44 19.97
N ILE A 144 -15.76 12.07 19.17
CA ILE A 144 -15.98 13.42 18.68
C ILE A 144 -17.19 13.52 17.74
N GLY A 145 -17.62 12.41 17.13
CA GLY A 145 -18.78 12.34 16.25
C GLY A 145 -20.12 12.51 16.97
N GLU A 146 -20.18 12.27 18.28
CA GLU A 146 -21.37 12.53 19.10
C GLU A 146 -21.56 14.02 19.43
N ALA A 147 -20.56 14.85 19.14
CA ALA A 147 -20.61 16.30 19.35
C ALA A 147 -20.72 17.07 18.04
N THR A 148 -21.35 18.24 18.09
CA THR A 148 -21.29 19.18 16.94
C THR A 148 -19.95 19.88 16.96
N VAL A 149 -19.03 19.44 16.09
CA VAL A 149 -17.65 19.90 16.05
C VAL A 149 -17.26 20.39 14.66
N ARG A 150 -16.44 21.44 14.61
CA ARG A 150 -15.76 21.91 13.40
C ARG A 150 -14.26 21.95 13.63
N VAL A 151 -13.50 21.29 12.75
CA VAL A 151 -12.04 21.27 12.78
C VAL A 151 -11.52 22.20 11.72
N TYR A 152 -10.65 23.12 12.12
CA TYR A 152 -9.90 24.00 11.24
C TYR A 152 -8.45 23.53 11.23
N THR A 153 -7.95 23.17 10.04
CA THR A 153 -6.64 22.53 9.89
C THR A 153 -5.47 23.51 10.07
N GLY A 154 -5.71 24.81 10.15
CA GLY A 154 -4.67 25.82 10.24
C GLY A 154 -4.17 26.31 8.89
N SER A 155 -4.90 26.05 7.80
CA SER A 155 -4.55 26.60 6.48
C SER A 155 -4.54 28.12 6.50
N GLU A 156 -3.59 28.72 5.78
CA GLU A 156 -3.53 30.17 5.58
C GLU A 156 -4.76 30.74 4.83
N THR A 157 -5.55 29.87 4.18
CA THR A 157 -6.75 30.28 3.44
C THR A 157 -8.05 30.02 4.19
N GLN A 158 -8.00 29.48 5.42
CA GLN A 158 -9.22 29.15 6.17
C GLN A 158 -10.04 30.40 6.53
N ASN A 159 -11.35 30.20 6.60
CA ASN A 159 -12.33 31.26 6.91
C ASN A 159 -12.67 31.28 8.42
N PRO A 160 -13.18 32.41 8.95
CA PRO A 160 -13.73 32.49 10.30
C PRO A 160 -14.77 31.40 10.59
N ASP A 161 -14.83 30.93 11.84
CA ASP A 161 -15.84 29.96 12.27
C ASP A 161 -17.25 30.57 12.28
N SER A 162 -18.23 29.81 11.79
CA SER A 162 -19.60 30.28 11.62
C SER A 162 -20.33 30.55 12.94
N LEU A 163 -20.08 29.77 14.00
CA LEU A 163 -20.67 29.98 15.32
C LEU A 163 -20.03 31.19 16.01
N ILE A 164 -18.69 31.30 15.96
CA ILE A 164 -18.00 32.47 16.51
C ILE A 164 -18.45 33.73 15.77
N LEU A 165 -18.57 33.68 14.44
CA LEU A 165 -19.09 34.79 13.62
C LEU A 165 -20.53 35.15 13.98
N ALA A 166 -21.38 34.16 14.24
CA ALA A 166 -22.76 34.40 14.66
C ALA A 166 -22.88 35.03 16.05
N LYS A 167 -21.96 34.72 16.98
CA LYS A 167 -21.98 35.23 18.35
C LYS A 167 -21.27 36.58 18.51
N GLU A 168 -20.13 36.76 17.85
CA GLU A 168 -19.26 37.95 18.01
C GLU A 168 -19.44 38.98 16.87
N GLY A 169 -19.90 38.56 15.70
CA GLY A 169 -20.04 39.40 14.51
C GLY A 169 -18.77 39.44 13.64
N ALA A 170 -18.96 39.71 12.35
CA ALA A 170 -17.90 39.60 11.32
C ALA A 170 -16.69 40.50 11.55
N GLU A 171 -16.85 41.66 12.20
CA GLU A 171 -15.74 42.59 12.48
C GLU A 171 -14.82 42.10 13.61
N LEU A 172 -15.30 41.21 14.49
CA LEU A 172 -14.61 40.76 15.69
C LEU A 172 -14.16 39.30 15.63
N THR A 173 -14.54 38.55 14.58
CA THR A 173 -14.18 37.14 14.45
C THR A 173 -12.92 36.95 13.59
N PRO A 174 -11.78 36.59 14.18
CA PRO A 174 -10.60 36.22 13.42
C PRO A 174 -10.78 34.84 12.75
N ALA A 175 -10.07 34.63 11.64
CA ALA A 175 -10.01 33.33 10.97
C ALA A 175 -8.96 32.38 11.55
N TYR A 176 -8.16 32.84 12.52
CA TYR A 176 -7.03 32.11 13.11
C TYR A 176 -6.13 31.40 12.08
N ARG A 177 -5.86 32.05 10.95
CA ARG A 177 -5.02 31.50 9.86
C ARG A 177 -3.64 31.12 10.39
N GLY A 178 -3.11 29.99 9.91
CA GLY A 178 -1.85 29.44 10.39
C GLY A 178 -1.95 28.71 11.73
N VAL A 179 -3.14 28.60 12.34
CA VAL A 179 -3.37 27.89 13.60
C VAL A 179 -4.47 26.86 13.42
N ALA A 180 -4.16 25.59 13.72
CA ALA A 180 -5.15 24.53 13.78
C ALA A 180 -5.97 24.65 15.07
N TYR A 181 -7.30 24.64 14.95
CA TYR A 181 -8.19 24.74 16.11
C TYR A 181 -9.49 23.96 15.91
N VAL A 182 -10.15 23.62 17.02
CA VAL A 182 -11.38 22.83 17.06
C VAL A 182 -12.46 23.62 17.77
N VAL A 183 -13.63 23.76 17.15
CA VAL A 183 -14.80 24.44 17.74
C VAL A 183 -15.84 23.41 18.13
N PHE A 184 -16.29 23.47 19.38
CA PHE A 184 -17.39 22.70 19.92
C PHE A 184 -18.63 23.58 20.04
N GLU A 185 -19.73 23.12 19.45
CA GLU A 185 -21.03 23.78 19.51
C GLU A 185 -21.98 22.96 20.39
N ARG A 186 -22.56 23.63 21.40
CA ARG A 186 -23.52 23.07 22.35
C ARG A 186 -23.13 21.69 22.87
N LEU A 187 -21.87 21.52 23.31
CA LEU A 187 -21.42 20.29 23.93
C LEU A 187 -22.16 20.09 25.28
N PRO A 188 -22.88 18.97 25.50
CA PRO A 188 -23.49 18.70 26.81
C PRO A 188 -22.40 18.47 27.85
N ILE A 189 -22.39 19.30 28.90
CA ILE A 189 -21.35 19.24 29.96
C ILE A 189 -21.78 18.50 31.22
N GLY A 190 -23.03 18.03 31.27
CA GLY A 190 -23.55 17.17 32.34
C GLY A 190 -22.69 15.95 32.64
N PRO A 191 -22.32 15.14 31.62
CA PRO A 191 -21.43 13.98 31.79
C PRO A 191 -20.05 14.32 32.37
N PHE A 192 -19.61 15.57 32.23
CA PHE A 192 -18.32 16.07 32.70
C PHE A 192 -18.43 16.82 34.04
N GLY A 193 -19.55 16.69 34.75
CA GLY A 193 -19.79 17.35 36.03
C GLY A 193 -20.09 18.84 35.91
N ASN A 194 -20.75 19.26 34.82
CA ASN A 194 -21.11 20.65 34.51
C ASN A 194 -19.91 21.61 34.46
N ARG A 195 -18.78 21.13 33.95
CA ARG A 195 -17.59 21.93 33.61
C ARG A 195 -17.12 21.58 32.20
N LEU A 196 -16.22 22.41 31.66
CA LEU A 196 -15.49 22.02 30.46
C LEU A 196 -14.62 20.79 30.76
N PRO A 197 -14.69 19.74 29.92
CA PRO A 197 -13.79 18.60 30.03
C PRO A 197 -12.36 19.00 29.68
N GLN A 198 -11.38 18.32 30.28
CA GLN A 198 -9.99 18.43 29.87
C GLN A 198 -9.81 17.62 28.59
N LEU A 199 -9.71 18.31 27.46
CA LEU A 199 -9.57 17.69 26.15
C LEU A 199 -8.10 17.48 25.79
N THR A 200 -7.84 16.38 25.12
CA THR A 200 -6.58 16.16 24.41
C THR A 200 -6.87 15.52 23.06
N PHE A 201 -6.08 15.89 22.06
CA PHE A 201 -6.30 15.55 20.66
C PHE A 201 -5.06 14.86 20.13
N GLU A 202 -5.24 13.75 19.45
CA GLU A 202 -4.22 13.20 18.56
C GLU A 202 -4.19 14.04 17.29
N VAL A 203 -3.04 14.62 16.97
CA VAL A 203 -2.85 15.49 15.80
C VAL A 203 -1.82 14.86 14.88
N PHE A 204 -2.13 14.86 13.59
CA PHE A 204 -1.25 14.43 12.51
C PHE A 204 -0.81 15.67 11.74
N HIS A 205 0.49 15.95 11.76
CA HIS A 205 1.08 17.06 11.00
C HIS A 205 2.30 16.58 10.24
N SER A 206 2.12 16.30 8.97
CA SER A 206 3.19 15.92 8.06
C SER A 206 4.19 17.06 7.91
N VAL A 207 5.47 16.70 7.86
CA VAL A 207 6.60 17.65 7.67
C VAL A 207 6.76 18.10 6.22
N GLY A 208 5.99 17.51 5.30
CA GLY A 208 6.15 17.63 3.86
C GLY A 208 7.27 16.75 3.31
N GLY A 209 7.27 16.56 1.99
CA GLY A 209 8.21 15.67 1.30
C GLY A 209 7.51 14.50 0.64
N ALA A 210 7.68 13.29 1.17
CA ALA A 210 7.12 12.08 0.58
C ALA A 210 5.59 12.14 0.46
N GLU A 211 4.90 12.63 1.48
CA GLU A 211 3.43 12.77 1.52
C GLU A 211 2.90 13.71 0.41
N ASP A 212 3.65 14.77 0.10
CA ASP A 212 3.33 15.71 -0.97
C ASP A 212 3.67 15.16 -2.36
N GLU A 213 4.68 14.29 -2.46
CA GLU A 213 5.15 13.68 -3.71
C GLU A 213 4.30 12.48 -4.14
N VAL A 214 3.66 11.78 -3.19
CA VAL A 214 2.79 10.63 -3.47
C VAL A 214 1.55 11.08 -4.24
N ARG A 215 1.46 10.62 -5.50
CA ARG A 215 0.34 10.87 -6.41
C ARG A 215 -0.51 9.64 -6.71
N ALA A 216 0.01 8.45 -6.45
CA ALA A 216 -0.72 7.20 -6.58
C ALA A 216 -0.21 6.18 -5.57
N VAL A 217 -1.05 5.21 -5.23
CA VAL A 217 -0.71 4.08 -4.34
C VAL A 217 -1.22 2.77 -4.91
N ASN A 218 -0.58 1.66 -4.54
CA ASN A 218 -1.13 0.32 -4.73
C ASN A 218 -1.75 -0.15 -3.41
N ILE A 219 -3.00 -0.56 -3.47
CA ILE A 219 -3.74 -1.08 -2.32
C ILE A 219 -3.52 -2.60 -2.30
N ILE A 220 -2.73 -3.04 -1.32
CA ILE A 220 -2.25 -4.42 -1.12
C ILE A 220 -2.64 -4.88 0.30
N PRO A 221 -2.74 -6.20 0.59
CA PRO A 221 -2.16 -7.35 -0.13
C PRO A 221 -2.98 -7.91 -1.29
N GLY A 222 -4.22 -7.47 -1.52
CA GLY A 222 -5.09 -8.03 -2.56
C GLY A 222 -5.77 -9.36 -2.21
N ALA A 223 -5.44 -9.93 -1.06
CA ALA A 223 -6.09 -11.10 -0.47
C ALA A 223 -6.68 -10.72 0.89
N THR A 224 -7.95 -10.30 0.88
CA THR A 224 -8.76 -10.07 2.07
C THR A 224 -10.23 -10.29 1.73
N GLU A 225 -10.91 -11.25 2.36
CA GLU A 225 -12.29 -11.61 1.98
C GLU A 225 -13.26 -10.40 2.01
N PHE A 226 -13.10 -9.51 3.01
CA PHE A 226 -13.96 -8.34 3.24
C PHE A 226 -13.20 -7.05 3.57
N GLY A 227 -11.86 -7.04 3.54
CA GLY A 227 -11.05 -5.89 3.96
C GLY A 227 -11.16 -4.67 3.04
N TYR A 228 -11.67 -4.84 1.82
CA TYR A 228 -11.98 -3.75 0.91
C TYR A 228 -13.37 -3.16 1.10
N ASP A 229 -14.17 -3.74 2.00
CA ASP A 229 -15.55 -3.35 2.14
C ASP A 229 -15.69 -2.04 2.90
N THR A 230 -16.54 -1.16 2.37
CA THR A 230 -16.93 0.06 3.08
C THR A 230 -17.89 -0.25 4.23
N GLU A 231 -18.66 -1.34 4.13
CA GLU A 231 -19.58 -1.79 5.18
C GLU A 231 -18.86 -2.68 6.20
N ILE A 232 -19.25 -2.59 7.48
CA ILE A 232 -18.68 -3.45 8.51
C ILE A 232 -19.28 -4.84 8.36
N VAL A 233 -18.43 -5.82 8.09
CA VAL A 233 -18.77 -7.23 8.08
C VAL A 233 -18.36 -7.83 9.40
N THR A 234 -19.25 -8.61 9.99
CA THR A 234 -18.98 -9.35 11.22
C THR A 234 -19.13 -10.84 10.99
N ARG A 235 -18.44 -11.63 11.81
CA ARG A 235 -18.59 -13.08 11.90
C ARG A 235 -19.13 -13.50 13.25
N GLU A 236 -19.74 -14.68 13.27
CA GLU A 236 -20.18 -15.36 14.49
C GLU A 236 -19.35 -16.65 14.70
N PRO A 237 -18.20 -16.58 15.41
CA PRO A 237 -17.36 -17.77 15.63
C PRO A 237 -18.03 -18.83 16.52
N GLU A 238 -18.86 -18.39 17.48
CA GLU A 238 -19.67 -19.24 18.35
C GLU A 238 -21.03 -18.58 18.57
N PRO A 239 -22.11 -19.35 18.84
CA PRO A 239 -23.45 -18.80 19.02
C PRO A 239 -23.50 -17.65 20.04
N GLY A 240 -23.90 -16.46 19.58
CA GLY A 240 -24.03 -15.25 20.39
C GLY A 240 -22.73 -14.44 20.59
N VAL A 241 -21.62 -14.82 19.96
CA VAL A 241 -20.37 -14.04 19.93
C VAL A 241 -20.23 -13.43 18.54
N THR A 242 -20.07 -12.11 18.45
CA THR A 242 -19.88 -11.41 17.17
C THR A 242 -18.52 -10.71 17.16
N GLU A 243 -17.74 -10.92 16.10
CA GLU A 243 -16.43 -10.30 15.89
C GLU A 243 -16.38 -9.58 14.53
N PRO A 244 -15.76 -8.40 14.42
CA PRO A 244 -15.58 -7.72 13.14
C PRO A 244 -14.54 -8.44 12.26
N GLU A 245 -14.81 -8.55 10.96
CA GLU A 245 -13.87 -9.06 9.94
C GLU A 245 -13.06 -7.93 9.29
N ASN A 246 -13.55 -6.70 9.32
CA ASN A 246 -12.93 -5.55 8.65
C ASN A 246 -13.11 -4.23 9.41
N ALA A 247 -13.20 -4.28 10.74
CA ALA A 247 -13.34 -3.10 11.60
C ALA A 247 -12.55 -3.30 12.91
N HIS A 248 -11.23 -3.36 12.79
CA HIS A 248 -10.34 -3.64 13.92
C HIS A 248 -9.87 -2.36 14.64
N VAL A 249 -9.86 -1.23 13.93
CA VAL A 249 -9.40 0.06 14.49
C VAL A 249 -10.54 0.83 15.15
N SER A 250 -11.77 0.63 14.69
CA SER A 250 -12.98 1.33 15.11
C SER A 250 -14.19 0.38 15.12
N ALA A 251 -15.15 0.60 16.01
CA ALA A 251 -16.40 -0.16 16.04
C ALA A 251 -17.49 0.40 15.11
N VAL A 252 -17.28 1.60 14.55
CA VAL A 252 -18.31 2.35 13.79
C VAL A 252 -17.91 2.63 12.34
N SER A 253 -16.71 2.25 11.92
CA SER A 253 -16.23 2.41 10.55
C SER A 253 -15.38 1.22 10.13
N SER A 254 -15.50 0.81 8.87
CA SER A 254 -14.64 -0.21 8.28
C SER A 254 -13.18 0.28 8.20
N ASP A 255 -12.26 -0.67 8.27
CA ASP A 255 -10.82 -0.45 8.13
C ASP A 255 -10.51 0.17 6.76
N TRP A 256 -11.27 -0.18 5.70
CA TRP A 256 -11.19 0.46 4.39
C TRP A 256 -11.46 1.97 4.47
N SER A 257 -12.65 2.34 4.92
CA SER A 257 -13.10 3.73 4.94
C SER A 257 -12.18 4.59 5.79
N MET A 258 -11.82 4.08 6.97
CA MET A 258 -10.91 4.73 7.88
C MET A 258 -9.50 4.87 7.29
N SER A 259 -8.97 3.85 6.60
CA SER A 259 -7.63 3.92 5.99
C SER A 259 -7.59 4.91 4.83
N LEU A 260 -8.63 4.93 3.99
CA LEU A 260 -8.73 5.83 2.85
C LEU A 260 -8.92 7.29 3.28
N ASP A 261 -9.70 7.55 4.32
CA ASP A 261 -9.82 8.89 4.93
C ASP A 261 -8.46 9.40 5.45
N GLN A 262 -7.70 8.51 6.10
CA GLN A 262 -6.37 8.86 6.60
C GLN A 262 -5.38 9.10 5.46
N LEU A 263 -5.41 8.25 4.43
CA LEU A 263 -4.54 8.35 3.28
C LEU A 263 -4.77 9.66 2.52
N THR A 264 -6.02 10.02 2.22
CA THR A 264 -6.32 11.24 1.45
C THR A 264 -6.09 12.51 2.25
N ALA A 265 -6.26 12.47 3.57
CA ALA A 265 -5.90 13.58 4.46
C ALA A 265 -4.38 13.82 4.52
N THR A 266 -3.61 12.74 4.51
CA THR A 266 -2.13 12.79 4.60
C THR A 266 -1.51 13.13 3.24
N CYS A 267 -1.85 12.38 2.20
CA CYS A 267 -1.32 12.53 0.85
C CYS A 267 -2.25 13.41 0.00
N ARG A 268 -2.24 14.72 0.22
CA ARG A 268 -3.19 15.67 -0.39
C ARG A 268 -3.10 15.75 -1.92
N ASN A 269 -1.96 15.35 -2.47
CA ASN A 269 -1.72 15.30 -3.91
C ASN A 269 -2.07 13.94 -4.54
N LEU A 270 -2.62 12.99 -3.79
CA LEU A 270 -3.07 11.71 -4.30
C LEU A 270 -4.12 11.90 -5.40
N LYS A 271 -3.91 11.23 -6.53
CA LYS A 271 -4.76 11.27 -7.73
C LYS A 271 -5.23 9.90 -8.19
N GLY A 272 -4.59 8.81 -7.76
CA GLY A 272 -4.99 7.48 -8.17
C GLY A 272 -4.70 6.40 -7.14
N ALA A 273 -5.38 5.28 -7.28
CA ALA A 273 -5.18 4.09 -6.49
C ALA A 273 -5.31 2.85 -7.39
N SER A 274 -4.35 1.93 -7.29
CA SER A 274 -4.42 0.61 -7.90
C SER A 274 -5.02 -0.36 -6.92
N LEU A 275 -6.20 -0.90 -7.23
CA LEU A 275 -6.86 -1.92 -6.43
C LEU A 275 -6.37 -3.30 -6.86
N VAL A 276 -5.48 -3.88 -6.06
CA VAL A 276 -4.96 -5.24 -6.30
C VAL A 276 -5.98 -6.26 -5.79
N VAL A 277 -6.37 -7.23 -6.62
CA VAL A 277 -7.35 -8.27 -6.24
C VAL A 277 -6.85 -9.62 -6.70
N ALA A 278 -6.67 -10.56 -5.75
CA ALA A 278 -5.97 -11.81 -5.98
C ALA A 278 -6.89 -13.04 -6.05
N TRP A 279 -6.61 -13.92 -7.01
CA TRP A 279 -6.98 -15.36 -6.99
C TRP A 279 -5.72 -16.20 -6.74
N PHE A 280 -5.90 -17.50 -6.52
CA PHE A 280 -4.85 -18.43 -6.15
C PHE A 280 -4.46 -19.34 -7.30
N GLY A 281 -3.17 -19.36 -7.64
CA GLY A 281 -2.55 -20.31 -8.55
C GLY A 281 -2.11 -21.57 -7.79
N THR A 282 -2.41 -22.76 -8.31
CA THR A 282 -2.22 -24.02 -7.57
C THR A 282 -0.95 -24.80 -7.95
N ASP A 283 -0.28 -24.45 -9.05
CA ASP A 283 0.86 -25.20 -9.58
C ASP A 283 1.77 -24.27 -10.43
N LEU A 284 3.08 -24.51 -10.46
CA LEU A 284 4.02 -23.79 -11.33
C LEU A 284 3.98 -24.26 -12.79
N ARG A 285 3.34 -25.37 -13.11
CA ARG A 285 3.22 -25.93 -14.47
C ARG A 285 1.93 -25.45 -15.10
N CYS A 286 2.02 -24.64 -16.16
CA CYS A 286 0.87 -23.96 -16.75
C CYS A 286 -0.24 -24.93 -17.20
N GLY A 287 0.11 -26.07 -17.80
CA GLY A 287 -0.88 -27.09 -18.20
C GLY A 287 -1.60 -27.82 -17.05
N THR A 288 -1.26 -27.54 -15.79
CA THR A 288 -1.94 -28.10 -14.60
C THR A 288 -2.33 -27.03 -13.58
N CYS A 289 -1.79 -25.82 -13.70
CA CYS A 289 -2.10 -24.70 -12.83
C CYS A 289 -3.54 -24.27 -13.01
N GLU A 290 -4.31 -24.31 -11.93
CA GLU A 290 -5.64 -23.72 -11.86
C GLU A 290 -5.53 -22.34 -11.20
N VAL A 291 -6.40 -21.41 -11.62
CA VAL A 291 -6.54 -20.07 -11.01
C VAL A 291 -7.92 -19.96 -10.38
N LYS A 292 -7.98 -19.86 -9.05
CA LYS A 292 -9.22 -20.04 -8.26
C LYS A 292 -9.46 -18.92 -7.25
N PRO A 293 -10.71 -18.46 -7.04
CA PRO A 293 -11.01 -17.63 -5.88
C PRO A 293 -10.98 -18.51 -4.63
N GLY A 294 -10.43 -17.98 -3.54
CA GLY A 294 -10.20 -18.75 -2.32
C GLY A 294 -10.69 -18.08 -1.04
N VAL A 295 -10.84 -18.89 0.00
CA VAL A 295 -11.28 -18.50 1.34
C VAL A 295 -10.30 -19.00 2.40
N GLU A 296 -10.23 -18.30 3.52
CA GLU A 296 -9.34 -18.61 4.65
C GLU A 296 -9.84 -19.80 5.47
N VAL A 297 -11.16 -19.90 5.60
CA VAL A 297 -11.87 -20.90 6.41
C VAL A 297 -13.09 -21.38 5.63
N ALA A 298 -13.28 -22.70 5.61
CA ALA A 298 -14.38 -23.34 4.90
C ALA A 298 -15.76 -22.98 5.49
N ASP A 299 -15.83 -22.88 6.82
CA ASP A 299 -17.06 -22.58 7.56
C ASP A 299 -16.91 -21.25 8.31
N LYS A 300 -17.44 -20.16 7.72
CA LYS A 300 -17.51 -18.83 8.34
C LYS A 300 -18.86 -18.21 7.97
N ILE A 301 -19.67 -17.92 8.99
CA ILE A 301 -20.96 -17.22 8.83
C ILE A 301 -20.71 -15.73 9.03
N THR A 302 -21.17 -14.92 8.10
CA THR A 302 -20.96 -13.47 8.09
C THR A 302 -22.26 -12.69 7.90
N ASP A 303 -22.29 -11.48 8.44
CA ASP A 303 -23.41 -10.52 8.38
C ASP A 303 -22.87 -9.10 8.06
N PRO A 304 -23.55 -8.29 7.24
CA PRO A 304 -24.87 -8.52 6.63
C PRO A 304 -24.84 -9.40 5.37
N GLU A 305 -23.66 -9.73 4.85
CA GLU A 305 -23.51 -10.46 3.60
C GLU A 305 -22.61 -11.69 3.72
N SER A 306 -22.86 -12.67 2.85
CA SER A 306 -22.04 -13.87 2.70
C SER A 306 -21.01 -13.68 1.60
N TRP A 307 -19.83 -14.28 1.77
CA TRP A 307 -18.79 -14.28 0.76
C TRP A 307 -19.25 -15.00 -0.51
N ILE A 308 -19.07 -14.34 -1.66
CA ILE A 308 -19.30 -14.89 -3.00
C ILE A 308 -18.33 -14.23 -3.99
N VAL A 309 -17.74 -15.03 -4.87
CA VAL A 309 -16.91 -14.56 -5.98
C VAL A 309 -17.22 -15.37 -7.23
N ASN A 310 -17.47 -14.70 -8.34
CA ASN A 310 -17.74 -15.34 -9.63
C ASN A 310 -18.92 -16.35 -9.59
N GLY A 311 -19.92 -16.10 -8.74
CA GLY A 311 -21.06 -16.99 -8.49
C GLY A 311 -20.78 -18.18 -7.56
N ILE A 312 -19.59 -18.26 -6.96
CA ILE A 312 -19.15 -19.34 -6.08
C ILE A 312 -19.30 -18.92 -4.63
N ALA A 313 -20.14 -19.64 -3.88
CA ALA A 313 -20.28 -19.44 -2.45
C ALA A 313 -19.10 -20.06 -1.68
N ARG A 314 -18.88 -19.60 -0.44
CA ARG A 314 -17.80 -20.08 0.44
C ARG A 314 -17.66 -21.60 0.49
N ALA A 315 -18.78 -22.33 0.57
CA ALA A 315 -18.78 -23.79 0.70
C ALA A 315 -18.12 -24.51 -0.49
N ASP A 316 -18.12 -23.89 -1.66
CA ASP A 316 -17.54 -24.44 -2.91
C ASP A 316 -16.22 -23.74 -3.30
N ALA A 317 -15.74 -22.80 -2.47
CA ALA A 317 -14.54 -22.03 -2.73
C ALA A 317 -13.26 -22.84 -2.45
N TYR A 318 -12.15 -22.43 -3.08
CA TYR A 318 -10.85 -23.01 -2.80
C TYR A 318 -10.41 -22.66 -1.37
N LEU A 319 -10.14 -23.66 -0.53
CA LEU A 319 -9.59 -23.41 0.80
C LEU A 319 -8.09 -23.14 0.68
N VAL A 320 -7.67 -21.93 1.05
CA VAL A 320 -6.26 -21.54 1.06
C VAL A 320 -5.48 -22.44 2.01
N SER A 321 -4.27 -22.82 1.61
CA SER A 321 -3.38 -23.68 2.40
C SER A 321 -3.04 -23.04 3.75
N SER A 322 -2.49 -23.84 4.68
CA SER A 322 -2.10 -23.35 6.00
C SER A 322 -0.58 -23.29 6.16
N SER A 323 -0.11 -22.30 6.90
CA SER A 323 1.28 -22.13 7.31
C SER A 323 1.33 -21.78 8.80
N GLY A 324 2.08 -22.54 9.59
CA GLY A 324 2.21 -22.28 11.03
C GLY A 324 0.91 -22.39 11.84
N GLY A 325 -0.10 -23.11 11.33
CA GLY A 325 -1.41 -23.29 11.99
C GLY A 325 -2.44 -22.19 11.68
N SER A 326 -2.15 -21.29 10.75
CA SER A 326 -3.07 -20.27 10.24
C SER A 326 -3.13 -20.32 8.71
N PRO A 327 -4.14 -19.71 8.05
CA PRO A 327 -4.15 -19.56 6.60
C PRO A 327 -2.84 -18.92 6.11
N ALA A 328 -2.29 -19.44 5.02
CA ALA A 328 -1.03 -18.95 4.43
C ALA A 328 -1.20 -17.57 3.79
N PHE A 329 -2.41 -17.30 3.29
CA PHE A 329 -2.84 -16.01 2.74
C PHE A 329 -4.23 -15.65 3.30
N GLY A 330 -4.63 -14.39 3.13
CA GLY A 330 -6.05 -14.03 3.22
C GLY A 330 -6.86 -14.62 2.06
N GLY A 331 -8.18 -14.50 2.07
CA GLY A 331 -9.05 -14.97 0.97
C GLY A 331 -9.17 -13.95 -0.17
N THR A 332 -9.72 -14.37 -1.31
CA THR A 332 -10.06 -13.46 -2.41
C THR A 332 -11.14 -12.48 -1.92
N PRO A 333 -11.01 -11.16 -2.17
CA PRO A 333 -12.07 -10.20 -1.85
C PRO A 333 -13.41 -10.55 -2.51
N SER A 334 -14.51 -10.44 -1.76
CA SER A 334 -15.85 -10.69 -2.27
C SER A 334 -16.18 -9.74 -3.43
N ASP A 335 -17.03 -10.17 -4.36
CA ASP A 335 -17.45 -9.34 -5.49
C ASP A 335 -18.05 -8.00 -5.01
N ALA A 336 -18.87 -8.06 -3.97
CA ALA A 336 -19.55 -6.90 -3.41
C ALA A 336 -18.56 -5.91 -2.76
N SER A 337 -17.56 -6.43 -2.04
CA SER A 337 -16.49 -5.64 -1.44
C SER A 337 -15.66 -4.90 -2.49
N VAL A 338 -15.32 -5.58 -3.59
CA VAL A 338 -14.60 -4.95 -4.72
C VAL A 338 -15.42 -3.87 -5.40
N ILE A 339 -16.72 -4.10 -5.62
CA ILE A 339 -17.61 -3.09 -6.24
C ILE A 339 -17.67 -1.84 -5.36
N ARG A 340 -17.91 -2.00 -4.04
CA ARG A 340 -17.98 -0.87 -3.10
C ARG A 340 -16.66 -0.11 -3.01
N ALA A 341 -15.53 -0.81 -2.99
CA ALA A 341 -14.21 -0.20 -3.04
C ALA A 341 -14.00 0.68 -4.28
N ILE A 342 -14.33 0.16 -5.48
CA ILE A 342 -14.22 0.93 -6.74
C ILE A 342 -15.12 2.17 -6.69
N GLN A 343 -16.35 2.04 -6.19
CA GLN A 343 -17.30 3.15 -6.07
C GLN A 343 -16.81 4.22 -5.08
N ASP A 344 -16.26 3.82 -3.93
CA ASP A 344 -15.71 4.72 -2.92
C ASP A 344 -14.46 5.46 -3.41
N LEU A 345 -13.52 4.78 -4.07
CA LEU A 345 -12.36 5.43 -4.70
C LEU A 345 -12.80 6.54 -5.68
N LYS A 346 -13.81 6.27 -6.50
CA LYS A 346 -14.36 7.23 -7.45
C LYS A 346 -15.10 8.36 -6.75
N ALA A 347 -15.86 8.08 -5.70
CA ALA A 347 -16.53 9.11 -4.89
C ALA A 347 -15.53 10.07 -4.25
N ARG A 348 -14.33 9.59 -3.91
CA ARG A 348 -13.20 10.40 -3.42
C ARG A 348 -12.45 11.15 -4.52
N GLY A 349 -12.81 10.96 -5.79
CA GLY A 349 -12.16 11.59 -6.94
C GLY A 349 -10.80 10.99 -7.30
N LEU A 350 -10.50 9.76 -6.86
CA LEU A 350 -9.29 9.04 -7.23
C LEU A 350 -9.50 8.28 -8.53
N LYS A 351 -8.50 8.32 -9.41
CA LYS A 351 -8.43 7.47 -10.59
C LYS A 351 -8.18 6.02 -10.18
N THR A 352 -9.03 5.11 -10.61
CA THR A 352 -8.95 3.71 -10.18
C THR A 352 -8.27 2.87 -11.26
N THR A 353 -7.15 2.24 -10.89
CA THR A 353 -6.55 1.14 -11.68
C THR A 353 -7.00 -0.18 -11.09
N PHE A 354 -7.64 -1.05 -11.88
CA PHE A 354 -7.92 -2.41 -11.44
C PHE A 354 -6.74 -3.32 -11.79
N TYR A 355 -6.25 -4.07 -10.79
CA TYR A 355 -5.02 -4.82 -10.88
C TYR A 355 -5.28 -6.29 -10.49
N PRO A 356 -5.60 -7.18 -11.45
CA PRO A 356 -5.72 -8.62 -11.19
C PRO A 356 -4.37 -9.23 -10.78
N PHE A 357 -4.39 -10.10 -9.77
CA PHE A 357 -3.19 -10.69 -9.20
C PHE A 357 -3.34 -12.20 -8.99
N ILE A 358 -2.22 -12.93 -9.05
CA ILE A 358 -2.17 -14.36 -8.75
C ILE A 358 -1.21 -14.59 -7.60
N LEU A 359 -1.71 -15.13 -6.49
CA LEU A 359 -0.89 -15.64 -5.39
C LEU A 359 -0.70 -17.15 -5.59
N MET A 360 0.54 -17.63 -5.58
CA MET A 360 0.78 -19.08 -5.71
C MET A 360 0.61 -19.77 -4.37
N ASP A 361 -0.46 -20.54 -4.23
CA ASP A 361 -0.76 -21.29 -3.01
C ASP A 361 -0.19 -22.72 -3.08
N VAL A 362 1.15 -22.80 -2.99
CA VAL A 362 1.92 -24.04 -3.02
C VAL A 362 2.60 -24.24 -1.66
N PRO A 363 2.02 -25.02 -0.74
CA PRO A 363 2.56 -25.18 0.62
C PRO A 363 3.82 -26.07 0.65
N ALA A 364 4.50 -26.10 1.80
CA ALA A 364 5.58 -27.05 2.04
C ALA A 364 5.07 -28.51 2.01
N GLY A 365 5.86 -29.44 1.46
CA GLY A 365 5.45 -30.84 1.35
C GLY A 365 4.33 -31.05 0.32
N ASN A 366 4.23 -30.18 -0.69
CA ASN A 366 3.20 -30.26 -1.74
C ASN A 366 3.36 -31.50 -2.63
N GLY A 367 4.56 -32.07 -2.73
CA GLY A 367 4.81 -33.26 -3.56
C GLY A 367 4.56 -33.06 -5.06
N LEU A 368 4.38 -31.82 -5.52
CA LEU A 368 4.20 -31.48 -6.93
C LEU A 368 5.54 -31.58 -7.65
N VAL A 369 5.52 -32.02 -8.91
CA VAL A 369 6.72 -32.05 -9.75
C VAL A 369 7.22 -30.62 -9.96
N ASP A 370 8.47 -30.35 -9.62
CA ASP A 370 9.08 -29.04 -9.84
C ASP A 370 9.50 -28.88 -11.30
N PRO A 371 8.90 -27.94 -12.06
CA PRO A 371 9.33 -27.68 -13.43
C PRO A 371 10.76 -27.12 -13.50
N TYR A 372 11.36 -26.71 -12.38
CA TYR A 372 12.74 -26.22 -12.30
C TYR A 372 13.76 -27.29 -11.86
N GLY A 373 13.35 -28.55 -11.72
CA GLY A 373 14.24 -29.67 -11.44
C GLY A 373 14.55 -29.91 -9.96
N GLY A 374 13.89 -29.21 -9.04
CA GLY A 374 13.89 -29.53 -7.61
C GLY A 374 13.13 -30.82 -7.28
N THR A 375 13.17 -31.20 -6.00
CA THR A 375 12.47 -32.40 -5.51
C THR A 375 10.95 -32.21 -5.42
N GLU A 376 10.52 -31.00 -5.15
CA GLU A 376 9.13 -30.54 -5.16
C GLU A 376 9.10 -29.04 -5.49
N GLN A 377 7.93 -28.51 -5.85
CA GLN A 377 7.80 -27.09 -6.14
C GLN A 377 8.15 -26.23 -4.91
N SER A 378 8.80 -25.09 -5.17
CA SER A 378 9.14 -24.13 -4.13
C SER A 378 7.89 -23.67 -3.38
N VAL A 379 8.05 -23.41 -2.08
CA VAL A 379 6.95 -23.00 -1.19
C VAL A 379 6.56 -21.55 -1.49
N TYR A 380 5.26 -21.31 -1.70
CA TYR A 380 4.65 -20.01 -2.01
C TYR A 380 5.44 -19.18 -3.04
N PRO A 381 5.68 -19.74 -4.24
CA PRO A 381 6.56 -19.12 -5.22
C PRO A 381 5.92 -17.87 -5.81
N TRP A 382 6.75 -16.99 -6.38
CA TRP A 382 6.25 -15.88 -7.18
C TRP A 382 5.56 -16.37 -8.48
N ARG A 383 4.45 -15.74 -8.86
CA ARG A 383 3.66 -16.08 -10.07
C ARG A 383 4.45 -16.00 -11.37
N GLY A 384 5.48 -15.16 -11.45
CA GLY A 384 6.38 -15.10 -12.60
C GLY A 384 7.21 -16.36 -12.81
N ARG A 385 7.13 -17.34 -11.91
CA ARG A 385 7.71 -18.67 -12.07
C ARG A 385 6.77 -19.69 -12.69
N ILE A 386 5.50 -19.37 -12.96
CA ILE A 386 4.64 -20.28 -13.73
C ILE A 386 5.26 -20.46 -15.12
N THR A 387 5.46 -21.72 -15.54
CA THR A 387 6.17 -22.11 -16.76
C THR A 387 5.56 -23.40 -17.33
N SER A 388 6.06 -23.90 -18.45
CA SER A 388 5.72 -25.23 -18.97
C SER A 388 6.00 -26.38 -17.99
N SER A 389 5.53 -27.59 -18.30
CA SER A 389 5.73 -28.82 -17.53
C SER A 389 7.18 -29.08 -17.11
N MET A 390 8.13 -28.60 -17.92
CA MET A 390 9.54 -28.49 -17.60
C MET A 390 10.06 -27.14 -18.14
N ALA A 391 10.74 -26.35 -17.29
CA ALA A 391 11.17 -24.99 -17.63
C ALA A 391 12.18 -24.96 -18.80
N PRO A 392 12.24 -23.86 -19.57
CA PRO A 392 13.23 -23.69 -20.62
C PRO A 392 14.67 -23.95 -20.14
N GLY A 393 15.47 -24.59 -20.99
CA GLY A 393 16.86 -24.94 -20.68
C GLY A 393 17.05 -26.25 -19.89
N LEU A 394 15.97 -26.89 -19.43
CA LEU A 394 16.03 -28.21 -18.80
C LEU A 394 15.78 -29.35 -19.80
N PRO A 395 16.39 -30.54 -19.60
CA PRO A 395 16.14 -31.69 -20.45
C PRO A 395 14.65 -32.06 -20.51
N GLY A 396 14.12 -32.19 -21.72
CA GLY A 396 12.71 -32.55 -21.93
C GLY A 396 11.73 -31.38 -21.81
N THR A 397 12.21 -30.13 -21.77
CA THR A 397 11.33 -28.95 -21.88
C THR A 397 10.50 -28.99 -23.17
N PRO A 398 9.20 -28.64 -23.13
CA PRO A 398 8.39 -28.47 -24.32
C PRO A 398 8.59 -27.09 -24.96
N ASP A 399 9.40 -26.18 -24.39
CA ASP A 399 9.69 -24.87 -24.99
C ASP A 399 10.15 -25.01 -26.45
N GLY A 400 9.57 -24.20 -27.35
CA GLY A 400 9.80 -24.25 -28.79
C GLY A 400 8.97 -25.31 -29.54
N THR A 401 8.03 -25.98 -28.87
CA THR A 401 7.23 -27.08 -29.47
C THR A 401 5.72 -26.78 -29.47
N VAL A 402 4.95 -27.62 -30.17
CA VAL A 402 3.48 -27.57 -30.15
C VAL A 402 2.91 -27.91 -28.77
N ASP A 403 3.59 -28.75 -28.00
CA ASP A 403 3.11 -29.17 -26.68
C ASP A 403 3.13 -28.01 -25.69
N CYS A 404 4.11 -27.10 -25.78
CA CYS A 404 4.12 -25.89 -24.96
C CYS A 404 2.93 -24.97 -25.28
N ALA A 405 2.57 -24.84 -26.55
CA ALA A 405 1.39 -24.06 -26.94
C ALA A 405 0.09 -24.69 -26.39
N ASN A 406 -0.01 -26.01 -26.32
CA ASN A 406 -1.15 -26.71 -25.72
C ASN A 406 -1.21 -26.48 -24.21
N GLU A 407 -0.09 -26.61 -23.49
CA GLU A 407 -0.04 -26.37 -22.04
C GLU A 407 -0.42 -24.91 -21.69
N ILE A 408 -0.01 -23.95 -22.52
CA ILE A 408 -0.42 -22.55 -22.38
C ILE A 408 -1.91 -22.37 -22.66
N ALA A 409 -2.46 -23.05 -23.67
CA ALA A 409 -3.88 -23.00 -23.95
C ALA A 409 -4.72 -23.55 -22.78
N ASP A 410 -4.25 -24.59 -22.10
CA ASP A 410 -4.90 -25.14 -20.90
C ASP A 410 -4.93 -24.13 -19.75
N PHE A 411 -3.83 -23.41 -19.51
CA PHE A 411 -3.76 -22.34 -18.50
C PHE A 411 -4.68 -21.16 -18.84
N VAL A 412 -4.64 -20.72 -20.10
CA VAL A 412 -5.41 -19.59 -20.62
C VAL A 412 -6.90 -19.90 -20.54
N GLY A 413 -7.30 -21.13 -20.89
CA GLY A 413 -8.67 -21.63 -20.86
C GLY A 413 -9.57 -21.12 -21.99
N SER A 414 -10.85 -21.48 -21.90
CA SER A 414 -11.86 -21.26 -22.94
C SER A 414 -12.94 -20.25 -22.58
N ALA A 415 -12.89 -19.65 -21.38
CA ALA A 415 -13.84 -18.64 -20.94
C ALA A 415 -13.93 -17.48 -21.95
N ALA A 416 -15.16 -17.06 -22.26
CA ALA A 416 -15.48 -16.00 -23.20
C ALA A 416 -16.35 -14.93 -22.53
N PRO A 417 -16.36 -13.68 -23.02
CA PRO A 417 -17.12 -12.57 -22.41
C PRO A 417 -18.60 -12.88 -22.15
N GLU A 418 -19.25 -13.63 -23.03
CA GLU A 418 -20.67 -14.03 -22.94
C GLU A 418 -20.97 -15.05 -21.83
N ASN A 419 -19.94 -15.68 -21.26
CA ASN A 419 -20.11 -16.65 -20.17
C ASN A 419 -20.36 -15.98 -18.81
N PHE A 420 -20.33 -14.65 -18.74
CA PHE A 420 -20.45 -13.88 -17.50
C PHE A 420 -21.75 -13.09 -17.48
N THR A 421 -22.51 -13.24 -16.40
CA THR A 421 -23.77 -12.52 -16.19
C THR A 421 -23.67 -11.67 -14.93
N PRO A 422 -23.59 -10.33 -15.04
CA PRO A 422 -23.63 -9.43 -13.89
C PRO A 422 -25.06 -9.34 -13.32
N ALA A 423 -25.21 -9.43 -12.00
CA ALA A 423 -26.49 -9.27 -11.31
C ALA A 423 -26.29 -8.79 -9.86
N GLY A 424 -26.96 -7.69 -9.49
CA GLY A 424 -26.81 -7.12 -8.15
C GLY A 424 -25.36 -6.70 -7.87
N MET A 425 -24.73 -7.32 -6.88
CA MET A 425 -23.34 -7.07 -6.47
C MET A 425 -22.41 -8.26 -6.78
N THR A 426 -22.74 -9.07 -7.77
CA THR A 426 -21.93 -10.23 -8.18
C THR A 426 -21.95 -10.44 -9.69
N VAL A 427 -20.98 -11.19 -10.20
CA VAL A 427 -20.94 -11.67 -11.59
C VAL A 427 -20.89 -13.18 -11.56
N THR A 428 -21.82 -13.86 -12.24
CA THR A 428 -21.85 -15.33 -12.28
C THR A 428 -21.26 -15.85 -13.59
N TYR A 429 -20.43 -16.88 -13.51
CA TYR A 429 -19.90 -17.60 -14.67
C TYR A 429 -20.71 -18.86 -14.99
N THR A 430 -21.06 -19.04 -16.27
CA THR A 430 -21.86 -20.19 -16.75
C THR A 430 -21.20 -20.94 -17.91
N GLY A 431 -19.91 -20.71 -18.16
CA GLY A 431 -19.15 -21.42 -19.21
C GLY A 431 -18.72 -22.84 -18.79
N GLN A 432 -17.74 -23.40 -19.50
CA GLN A 432 -17.17 -24.71 -19.14
C GLN A 432 -16.61 -24.72 -17.71
N PRO A 433 -16.72 -25.83 -16.96
CA PRO A 433 -16.22 -25.92 -15.59
C PRO A 433 -14.68 -25.94 -15.57
N GLU A 434 -14.07 -24.77 -15.69
CA GLU A 434 -12.62 -24.56 -15.72
C GLU A 434 -12.19 -23.50 -14.69
N TRP A 435 -10.93 -23.57 -14.28
CA TRP A 435 -10.27 -22.59 -13.40
C TRP A 435 -9.09 -21.98 -14.13
N SER A 436 -9.40 -21.09 -15.06
CA SER A 436 -8.46 -20.57 -16.04
C SER A 436 -8.12 -19.10 -15.82
N TYR A 437 -7.01 -18.68 -16.42
CA TYR A 437 -6.58 -17.29 -16.43
C TYR A 437 -7.63 -16.35 -17.04
N ARG A 438 -8.21 -16.71 -18.19
CA ARG A 438 -9.26 -15.91 -18.83
C ARG A 438 -10.49 -15.80 -17.96
N ARG A 439 -10.86 -16.87 -17.23
CA ARG A 439 -12.01 -16.83 -16.34
C ARG A 439 -11.86 -15.75 -15.27
N MET A 440 -10.67 -15.68 -14.64
CA MET A 440 -10.35 -14.64 -13.65
C MET A 440 -10.42 -13.23 -14.26
N VAL A 441 -9.70 -12.99 -15.36
CA VAL A 441 -9.58 -11.63 -15.93
C VAL A 441 -10.93 -11.12 -16.46
N LEU A 442 -11.70 -11.97 -17.17
CA LEU A 442 -13.00 -11.58 -17.70
C LEU A 442 -14.05 -11.40 -16.59
N HIS A 443 -14.00 -12.19 -15.52
CA HIS A 443 -14.80 -11.94 -14.31
C HIS A 443 -14.59 -10.52 -13.80
N TYR A 444 -13.33 -10.14 -13.62
CA TYR A 444 -12.98 -8.82 -13.12
C TYR A 444 -13.34 -7.69 -14.08
N ALA A 445 -13.23 -7.88 -15.39
CA ALA A 445 -13.65 -6.88 -16.37
C ALA A 445 -15.16 -6.57 -16.24
N HIS A 446 -15.99 -7.62 -16.13
CA HIS A 446 -17.43 -7.47 -15.88
C HIS A 446 -17.74 -6.89 -14.52
N LEU A 447 -16.99 -7.27 -13.48
CA LEU A 447 -17.15 -6.73 -12.13
C LEU A 447 -16.84 -5.23 -12.08
N CYS A 448 -15.77 -4.79 -12.76
CA CYS A 448 -15.43 -3.38 -12.93
C CYS A 448 -16.52 -2.62 -13.70
N ALA A 449 -17.08 -3.22 -14.75
CA ALA A 449 -18.18 -2.62 -15.50
C ALA A 449 -19.43 -2.44 -14.60
N LEU A 450 -19.76 -3.45 -13.79
CA LEU A 450 -20.86 -3.41 -12.83
C LEU A 450 -20.65 -2.34 -11.74
N ALA A 451 -19.41 -2.11 -11.32
CA ALA A 451 -19.05 -1.03 -10.39
C ALA A 451 -19.11 0.38 -11.01
N GLY A 452 -19.48 0.51 -12.29
CA GLY A 452 -19.56 1.77 -13.03
C GLY A 452 -18.29 2.13 -13.79
N GLY A 453 -17.39 1.18 -14.01
CA GLY A 453 -16.13 1.33 -14.74
C GLY A 453 -14.95 1.82 -13.90
N VAL A 454 -13.74 1.64 -14.45
CA VAL A 454 -12.44 2.06 -13.89
C VAL A 454 -11.67 2.90 -14.91
N ASP A 455 -10.69 3.68 -14.46
CA ASP A 455 -9.85 4.50 -15.35
C ASP A 455 -8.81 3.64 -16.10
N THR A 456 -8.29 2.61 -15.45
CA THR A 456 -7.31 1.69 -16.02
C THR A 456 -7.63 0.26 -15.58
N PHE A 457 -7.44 -0.71 -16.49
CA PHE A 457 -7.57 -2.13 -16.19
C PHE A 457 -6.34 -2.88 -16.71
N LEU A 458 -5.66 -3.60 -15.84
CA LEU A 458 -4.55 -4.45 -16.23
C LEU A 458 -5.04 -5.85 -16.57
N ILE A 459 -4.58 -6.41 -17.68
CA ILE A 459 -4.96 -7.77 -18.12
C ILE A 459 -4.08 -8.86 -17.51
N GLY A 460 -3.12 -8.49 -16.64
CA GLY A 460 -2.13 -9.38 -16.05
C GLY A 460 -0.93 -8.62 -15.50
N SER A 461 -0.12 -9.32 -14.72
CA SER A 461 1.10 -8.77 -14.16
C SER A 461 2.18 -9.82 -13.92
N GLU A 462 3.42 -9.51 -14.28
CA GLU A 462 4.64 -10.28 -13.97
C GLU A 462 4.58 -11.79 -14.27
N LEU A 463 3.85 -12.21 -15.31
CA LEU A 463 3.76 -13.59 -15.76
C LEU A 463 4.94 -13.95 -16.67
N ARG A 464 6.15 -13.52 -16.31
CA ARG A 464 7.32 -13.62 -17.19
C ARG A 464 7.67 -15.02 -17.62
N GLY A 465 7.47 -16.00 -16.73
CA GLY A 465 7.68 -17.40 -17.06
C GLY A 465 6.73 -17.92 -18.14
N LEU A 466 5.58 -17.26 -18.39
CA LEU A 466 4.64 -17.59 -19.45
C LEU A 466 4.88 -16.76 -20.72
N THR A 467 5.14 -15.46 -20.58
CA THR A 467 5.34 -14.55 -21.73
C THR A 467 6.57 -14.93 -22.55
N THR A 468 7.60 -15.54 -21.93
CA THR A 468 8.82 -15.97 -22.62
C THR A 468 8.75 -17.37 -23.23
N LEU A 469 7.69 -18.15 -22.97
CA LEU A 469 7.56 -19.50 -23.52
C LEU A 469 7.28 -19.47 -25.01
N ARG A 470 7.97 -20.35 -25.74
CA ARG A 470 7.88 -20.45 -27.18
C ARG A 470 7.04 -21.65 -27.62
N GLY A 471 6.19 -21.43 -28.61
CA GLY A 471 5.58 -22.49 -29.40
C GLY A 471 6.47 -22.89 -30.58
N SER A 472 5.93 -23.73 -31.46
CA SER A 472 6.57 -24.09 -32.73
C SER A 472 6.95 -22.84 -33.53
N ALA A 473 8.15 -22.85 -34.13
CA ALA A 473 8.68 -21.74 -34.93
C ALA A 473 8.81 -20.41 -34.17
N ASP A 474 9.17 -20.50 -32.88
CA ASP A 474 9.45 -19.36 -32.00
C ASP A 474 8.27 -18.37 -31.87
N SER A 475 7.04 -18.88 -31.90
CA SER A 475 5.84 -18.11 -31.56
C SER A 475 5.72 -17.91 -30.04
N PHE A 476 5.01 -16.87 -29.58
CA PHE A 476 4.80 -16.60 -28.14
C PHE A 476 3.31 -16.72 -27.79
N PRO A 477 2.78 -17.95 -27.64
CA PRO A 477 1.34 -18.20 -27.56
C PRO A 477 0.64 -17.53 -26.38
N PHE A 478 1.33 -17.32 -25.24
CA PHE A 478 0.74 -16.57 -24.14
C PHE A 478 0.60 -15.08 -24.45
N VAL A 479 1.57 -14.50 -25.18
CA VAL A 479 1.47 -13.10 -25.66
C VAL A 479 0.33 -12.96 -26.66
N ASP A 480 0.14 -13.93 -27.57
CA ASP A 480 -1.00 -13.95 -28.49
C ASP A 480 -2.33 -13.98 -27.73
N ALA A 481 -2.40 -14.76 -26.64
CA ALA A 481 -3.57 -14.81 -25.75
C ALA A 481 -3.81 -13.48 -25.03
N LEU A 482 -2.75 -12.78 -24.58
CA LEU A 482 -2.86 -11.44 -23.98
C LEU A 482 -3.37 -10.41 -24.98
N VAL A 483 -2.96 -10.46 -26.25
CA VAL A 483 -3.48 -9.57 -27.31
C VAL A 483 -4.98 -9.77 -27.49
N ALA A 484 -5.44 -11.03 -27.57
CA ALA A 484 -6.85 -11.34 -27.69
C ALA A 484 -7.65 -10.87 -26.45
N LEU A 485 -7.11 -11.12 -25.26
CA LEU A 485 -7.73 -10.73 -24.00
C LEU A 485 -7.82 -9.21 -23.85
N ALA A 486 -6.82 -8.44 -24.31
CA ALA A 486 -6.87 -6.99 -24.34
C ALA A 486 -8.07 -6.48 -25.14
N ALA A 487 -8.29 -7.03 -26.34
CA ALA A 487 -9.41 -6.64 -27.20
C ALA A 487 -10.78 -6.95 -26.56
N GLU A 488 -10.92 -8.11 -25.91
CA GLU A 488 -12.15 -8.50 -25.23
C GLU A 488 -12.43 -7.63 -24.00
N VAL A 489 -11.40 -7.35 -23.19
CA VAL A 489 -11.54 -6.45 -22.03
C VAL A 489 -11.86 -5.03 -22.50
N LYS A 490 -11.25 -4.54 -23.59
CA LYS A 490 -11.57 -3.23 -24.18
C LYS A 490 -13.03 -3.15 -24.64
N ALA A 491 -13.58 -4.25 -25.16
CA ALA A 491 -15.00 -4.32 -25.52
C ALA A 491 -15.94 -4.24 -24.30
N ILE A 492 -15.55 -4.83 -23.16
CA ILE A 492 -16.32 -4.76 -21.90
C ILE A 492 -16.17 -3.39 -21.23
N LEU A 493 -14.97 -2.81 -21.27
CA LEU A 493 -14.58 -1.55 -20.61
C LEU A 493 -14.07 -0.52 -21.64
N PRO A 494 -14.92 -0.01 -22.54
CA PRO A 494 -14.46 0.87 -23.63
C PRO A 494 -13.89 2.21 -23.16
N GLY A 495 -14.23 2.64 -21.94
CA GLY A 495 -13.72 3.86 -21.32
C GLY A 495 -12.41 3.71 -20.54
N ALA A 496 -11.95 2.48 -20.30
CA ALA A 496 -10.73 2.23 -19.52
C ALA A 496 -9.49 2.21 -20.44
N GLU A 497 -8.36 2.69 -19.91
CA GLU A 497 -7.04 2.37 -20.46
C GLU A 497 -6.69 0.92 -20.12
N ILE A 498 -6.24 0.14 -21.10
CA ILE A 498 -5.92 -1.28 -20.94
C ILE A 498 -4.41 -1.48 -21.12
N SER A 499 -3.79 -2.29 -20.25
CA SER A 499 -2.39 -2.68 -20.40
C SER A 499 -2.07 -3.97 -19.67
N TYR A 500 -0.83 -4.43 -19.76
CA TYR A 500 -0.23 -5.50 -19.00
C TYR A 500 0.90 -4.91 -18.15
N ALA A 501 1.03 -5.34 -16.89
CA ALA A 501 2.10 -4.89 -16.02
C ALA A 501 3.30 -5.85 -16.12
N ALA A 502 4.25 -5.54 -17.00
CA ALA A 502 5.42 -6.38 -17.18
C ALA A 502 6.37 -6.28 -15.99
N ASP A 503 6.96 -7.39 -15.58
CA ASP A 503 8.11 -7.38 -14.69
C ASP A 503 9.26 -6.55 -15.32
N TRP A 504 10.01 -5.82 -14.50
CA TRP A 504 11.13 -5.00 -14.98
C TRP A 504 12.20 -5.80 -15.73
N SER A 505 12.28 -7.13 -15.51
CA SER A 505 13.23 -8.00 -16.21
C SER A 505 12.67 -8.68 -17.46
N GLU A 506 11.39 -8.46 -17.82
CA GLU A 506 10.77 -9.01 -19.04
C GLU A 506 10.46 -7.96 -20.12
N TYR A 507 10.16 -6.70 -19.74
CA TYR A 507 9.59 -5.71 -20.67
C TYR A 507 10.45 -5.44 -21.92
N PHE A 508 11.79 -5.52 -21.78
CA PHE A 508 12.74 -5.05 -22.80
C PHE A 508 13.05 -6.09 -23.88
N GLY A 509 12.63 -7.34 -23.69
CA GLY A 509 12.88 -8.44 -24.61
C GLY A 509 13.30 -9.73 -23.90
N TYR A 510 13.23 -10.82 -24.63
CA TYR A 510 13.64 -12.15 -24.20
C TYR A 510 14.97 -12.52 -24.86
N HIS A 511 15.93 -12.92 -24.03
CA HIS A 511 17.28 -13.32 -24.41
C HIS A 511 17.54 -14.75 -23.88
N PRO A 512 17.26 -15.80 -24.67
CA PRO A 512 17.47 -17.17 -24.23
C PRO A 512 18.93 -17.41 -23.79
N ALA A 513 19.11 -18.00 -22.62
CA ALA A 513 20.43 -18.38 -22.09
C ALA A 513 20.90 -19.76 -22.62
N ASP A 514 20.41 -20.18 -23.78
CA ASP A 514 20.69 -21.47 -24.42
C ASP A 514 21.90 -21.43 -25.38
N GLY A 515 22.53 -20.27 -25.51
CA GLY A 515 23.68 -20.05 -26.40
C GLY A 515 23.32 -19.80 -27.86
N SER A 516 22.03 -19.73 -28.21
CA SER A 516 21.56 -19.29 -29.53
C SER A 516 22.10 -17.91 -29.91
N GLY A 517 22.15 -16.99 -28.94
CA GLY A 517 22.37 -15.57 -29.21
C GLY A 517 21.13 -14.89 -29.80
N ASP A 518 19.95 -15.50 -29.63
CA ASP A 518 18.69 -14.92 -30.06
C ASP A 518 18.29 -13.72 -29.21
N VAL A 519 17.59 -12.77 -29.83
CA VAL A 519 17.00 -11.60 -29.19
C VAL A 519 15.58 -11.44 -29.70
N TYR A 520 14.61 -11.65 -28.83
CA TYR A 520 13.19 -11.53 -29.17
C TYR A 520 12.56 -10.33 -28.46
N PHE A 521 11.87 -9.48 -29.21
CA PHE A 521 10.96 -8.49 -28.62
C PHE A 521 9.56 -9.10 -28.47
N HIS A 522 9.48 -10.16 -27.68
CA HIS A 522 8.31 -11.04 -27.57
C HIS A 522 7.01 -10.31 -27.22
N LEU A 523 7.07 -9.23 -26.44
CA LEU A 523 5.89 -8.42 -26.06
C LEU A 523 5.49 -7.37 -27.10
N ASP A 524 6.24 -7.16 -28.19
CA ASP A 524 5.93 -6.11 -29.18
C ASP A 524 4.56 -6.29 -29.84
N ALA A 525 4.09 -7.54 -29.98
CA ALA A 525 2.74 -7.82 -30.48
C ALA A 525 1.67 -7.21 -29.56
N LEU A 526 1.82 -7.36 -28.24
CA LEU A 526 0.94 -6.77 -27.24
C LEU A 526 1.11 -5.25 -27.18
N TRP A 527 2.35 -4.78 -27.10
CA TRP A 527 2.68 -3.36 -27.04
C TRP A 527 2.29 -2.58 -28.28
N SER A 528 2.14 -3.22 -29.43
CA SER A 528 1.68 -2.57 -30.67
C SER A 528 0.19 -2.75 -30.92
N SER A 529 -0.52 -3.57 -30.12
CA SER A 529 -1.96 -3.79 -30.26
C SER A 529 -2.75 -2.47 -30.08
N PRO A 530 -3.74 -2.15 -30.93
CA PRO A 530 -4.56 -0.95 -30.73
C PRO A 530 -5.40 -0.98 -29.44
N ASP A 531 -5.59 -2.17 -28.84
CA ASP A 531 -6.38 -2.36 -27.62
C ASP A 531 -5.54 -2.22 -26.34
N VAL A 532 -4.25 -1.91 -26.45
CA VAL A 532 -3.35 -1.61 -25.32
C VAL A 532 -2.98 -0.13 -25.37
N ASP A 533 -3.16 0.60 -24.28
CA ASP A 533 -3.03 2.06 -24.28
C ASP A 533 -1.62 2.55 -23.85
N PHE A 534 -0.89 1.76 -23.06
CA PHE A 534 0.45 2.12 -22.57
C PHE A 534 1.32 0.88 -22.29
N ILE A 535 2.62 1.08 -22.09
CA ILE A 535 3.58 0.05 -21.66
C ILE A 535 3.62 0.05 -20.13
N GLY A 536 3.01 -0.95 -19.50
CA GLY A 536 3.01 -1.12 -18.06
C GLY A 536 4.26 -1.86 -17.59
N ILE A 537 4.92 -1.34 -16.54
CA ILE A 537 6.10 -1.97 -15.94
C ILE A 537 6.00 -1.90 -14.42
N ASP A 538 6.17 -3.05 -13.77
CA ASP A 538 6.40 -3.13 -12.33
C ASP A 538 7.88 -2.94 -12.05
N ASN A 539 8.23 -1.71 -11.67
CA ASN A 539 9.61 -1.28 -11.61
C ASN A 539 10.25 -1.58 -10.24
N TYR A 540 10.91 -2.72 -10.16
CA TYR A 540 11.74 -3.14 -9.03
C TYR A 540 13.22 -3.32 -9.45
N MET A 541 13.67 -2.54 -10.43
CA MET A 541 15.07 -2.56 -10.87
C MET A 541 16.00 -2.18 -9.72
N PRO A 542 17.09 -2.92 -9.49
CA PRO A 542 18.06 -2.57 -8.45
C PRO A 542 18.59 -1.15 -8.64
N LEU A 543 18.32 -0.25 -7.69
CA LEU A 543 18.71 1.16 -7.86
C LEU A 543 20.24 1.30 -7.86
N ALA A 544 20.96 0.69 -6.92
CA ALA A 544 22.42 0.76 -6.85
C ALA A 544 23.05 -0.44 -6.10
N ASP A 545 24.35 -0.71 -6.30
CA ASP A 545 25.11 -1.81 -5.66
C ASP A 545 25.85 -1.34 -4.40
N TRP A 546 25.18 -0.54 -3.55
CA TRP A 546 25.80 -0.10 -2.30
C TRP A 546 25.98 -1.27 -1.34
N ARG A 547 27.14 -1.33 -0.65
CA ARG A 547 27.45 -2.39 0.32
C ARG A 547 27.82 -1.80 1.67
N ASP A 548 27.75 -2.63 2.71
CA ASP A 548 28.20 -2.20 4.03
C ASP A 548 29.70 -1.91 4.06
N GLY A 549 30.08 -0.91 4.85
CA GLY A 549 31.46 -0.50 5.06
C GLY A 549 31.97 0.53 4.04
N ARG A 550 33.30 0.50 3.79
CA ARG A 550 34.02 1.51 3.00
C ARG A 550 35.02 0.91 2.00
N GLN A 551 35.07 -0.41 1.90
CA GLN A 551 36.01 -1.12 1.04
C GLN A 551 35.40 -1.52 -0.31
N HIS A 552 34.09 -1.30 -0.51
CA HIS A 552 33.41 -1.61 -1.76
C HIS A 552 33.66 -0.51 -2.81
N ALA A 553 33.49 -0.89 -4.08
CA ALA A 553 33.81 -0.09 -5.25
C ALA A 553 33.19 1.31 -5.22
N ASP A 554 31.93 1.44 -4.82
CA ASP A 554 31.21 2.72 -4.84
C ASP A 554 31.67 3.69 -3.75
N ALA A 555 32.05 3.19 -2.56
CA ALA A 555 32.70 4.02 -1.55
C ALA A 555 34.11 4.44 -1.97
N LEU A 556 34.86 3.53 -2.62
CA LEU A 556 36.18 3.83 -3.18
C LEU A 556 36.10 4.82 -4.36
N ALA A 557 34.98 4.86 -5.07
CA ALA A 557 34.68 5.84 -6.11
C ALA A 557 34.34 7.24 -5.56
N GLY A 558 34.25 7.40 -4.23
CA GLY A 558 34.11 8.69 -3.56
C GLY A 558 32.71 9.00 -3.01
N PHE A 559 31.74 8.12 -3.20
CA PHE A 559 30.41 8.28 -2.61
C PHE A 559 30.44 7.99 -1.10
N ARG A 560 29.69 8.78 -0.32
CA ARG A 560 29.82 8.78 1.15
C ARG A 560 28.77 7.93 1.87
N SER A 561 27.63 7.70 1.24
CA SER A 561 26.48 7.05 1.86
C SER A 561 25.56 6.48 0.79
N ILE A 562 24.81 5.44 1.16
CA ILE A 562 23.66 4.94 0.40
C ILE A 562 22.58 6.02 0.18
N TYR A 563 22.52 7.03 1.05
CA TYR A 563 21.58 8.15 0.95
C TYR A 563 22.12 9.34 0.14
N ASP A 564 23.29 9.21 -0.49
CA ASP A 564 23.85 10.27 -1.32
C ASP A 564 23.00 10.45 -2.58
N LEU A 565 22.32 11.59 -2.70
CA LEU A 565 21.41 11.85 -3.81
C LEU A 565 22.12 11.86 -5.17
N ALA A 566 23.39 12.27 -5.24
CA ALA A 566 24.13 12.25 -6.50
C ALA A 566 24.41 10.82 -6.94
N TYR A 567 24.76 9.95 -5.99
CA TYR A 567 24.94 8.51 -6.22
C TYR A 567 23.64 7.86 -6.69
N LEU A 568 22.54 8.06 -5.97
CA LEU A 568 21.25 7.44 -6.32
C LEU A 568 20.77 7.92 -7.70
N LYS A 569 20.85 9.23 -7.97
CA LYS A 569 20.47 9.78 -9.29
C LYS A 569 21.33 9.25 -10.43
N SER A 570 22.64 9.07 -10.22
CA SER A 570 23.52 8.54 -11.27
C SER A 570 23.24 7.07 -11.61
N ASN A 571 22.55 6.32 -10.75
CA ASN A 571 22.24 4.90 -11.00
C ASN A 571 20.80 4.64 -11.51
N ILE A 572 19.99 5.69 -11.73
CA ILE A 572 18.64 5.55 -12.34
C ILE A 572 18.78 5.02 -13.77
N ALA A 573 19.60 5.68 -14.59
CA ALA A 573 19.98 5.26 -15.95
C ALA A 573 21.50 5.08 -16.01
N GLY A 574 22.02 4.26 -15.11
CA GLY A 574 23.45 4.02 -14.91
C GLY A 574 23.69 2.85 -13.95
N GLY A 575 24.94 2.42 -13.82
CA GLY A 575 25.33 1.33 -12.92
C GLY A 575 24.92 -0.06 -13.42
N GLU A 576 24.56 -0.95 -12.49
CA GLU A 576 24.10 -2.30 -12.80
C GLU A 576 22.86 -2.25 -13.71
N GLY A 577 22.86 -3.00 -14.81
CA GLY A 577 21.74 -3.04 -15.76
C GLY A 577 21.73 -1.93 -16.80
N TYR A 578 22.68 -1.00 -16.75
CA TYR A 578 22.88 0.03 -17.77
C TYR A 578 24.33 0.04 -18.27
N ASP A 579 25.29 0.31 -17.38
CA ASP A 579 26.71 0.39 -17.72
C ASP A 579 27.36 -1.00 -17.67
N TRP A 580 26.97 -1.80 -16.69
CA TRP A 580 27.62 -3.08 -16.38
C TRP A 580 26.66 -4.11 -15.78
N TYR A 581 27.10 -5.37 -15.73
CA TYR A 581 26.43 -6.49 -15.06
C TYR A 581 27.46 -7.41 -14.39
N TYR A 582 26.99 -8.29 -13.50
CA TYR A 582 27.79 -9.38 -12.95
C TYR A 582 27.59 -10.66 -13.77
N ALA A 583 28.66 -11.27 -14.29
CA ALA A 583 28.53 -12.46 -15.13
C ALA A 583 28.20 -13.73 -14.32
N ASN A 584 28.50 -13.72 -13.02
CA ASN A 584 28.21 -14.81 -12.09
C ASN A 584 28.26 -14.32 -10.63
N ALA A 585 27.97 -15.21 -9.68
CA ALA A 585 27.97 -14.88 -8.26
C ALA A 585 29.36 -14.52 -7.69
N LEU A 586 30.43 -15.14 -8.18
CA LEU A 586 31.80 -14.83 -7.75
C LEU A 586 32.20 -13.42 -8.19
N ASP A 587 31.85 -13.04 -9.41
CA ASP A 587 32.05 -11.68 -9.91
C ASP A 587 31.27 -10.66 -9.07
N ARG A 588 30.04 -11.01 -8.68
CA ARG A 588 29.24 -10.18 -7.76
C ARG A 588 29.92 -10.03 -6.41
N GLU A 589 30.37 -11.10 -5.78
CA GLU A 589 31.09 -11.04 -4.50
C GLU A 589 32.34 -10.16 -4.59
N ALA A 590 33.11 -10.30 -5.66
CA ALA A 590 34.36 -9.56 -5.90
C ALA A 590 34.18 -8.14 -6.50
N GLN A 591 32.95 -7.73 -6.83
CA GLN A 591 32.65 -6.51 -7.61
C GLN A 591 33.38 -6.42 -8.96
N ILE A 592 33.52 -7.55 -9.65
CA ILE A 592 34.02 -7.62 -11.02
C ILE A 592 32.87 -7.25 -11.97
N ARG A 593 32.83 -5.99 -12.38
CA ARG A 593 31.76 -5.41 -13.20
C ARG A 593 32.10 -5.56 -14.69
N SER A 594 31.29 -6.33 -15.43
CA SER A 594 31.45 -6.53 -16.88
C SER A 594 30.61 -5.50 -17.65
N PRO A 595 31.16 -4.81 -18.68
CA PRO A 595 30.43 -3.78 -19.39
C PRO A 595 29.28 -4.37 -20.24
N ILE A 596 28.14 -3.68 -20.29
CA ILE A 596 27.04 -4.04 -21.19
C ILE A 596 27.30 -3.39 -22.56
N THR A 597 27.72 -4.21 -23.53
CA THR A 597 27.96 -3.78 -24.90
C THR A 597 27.41 -4.79 -25.90
N ASP A 598 27.01 -4.28 -27.06
CA ASP A 598 26.45 -5.07 -28.17
C ASP A 598 27.54 -5.42 -29.19
N GLY A 599 28.60 -4.60 -29.27
CA GLY A 599 29.70 -4.78 -30.22
C GLY A 599 29.24 -4.65 -31.68
N ALA A 600 28.64 -5.71 -32.21
CA ALA A 600 28.32 -5.91 -33.62
C ALA A 600 27.43 -4.82 -34.23
N TYR A 601 26.38 -4.36 -33.53
CA TYR A 601 25.42 -3.38 -34.07
C TYR A 601 25.33 -2.08 -33.25
N GLY A 602 26.07 -1.98 -32.15
CA GLY A 602 26.06 -0.79 -31.28
C GLY A 602 24.73 -0.51 -30.58
N LYS A 603 23.77 -1.45 -30.59
CA LYS A 603 22.45 -1.32 -29.97
C LYS A 603 22.48 -1.76 -28.51
N HIS A 604 23.31 -1.13 -27.69
CA HIS A 604 23.50 -1.54 -26.28
C HIS A 604 22.20 -1.59 -25.47
N TRP A 605 21.25 -0.71 -25.80
CA TRP A 605 19.94 -0.60 -25.15
C TRP A 605 19.14 -1.91 -25.15
N ILE A 606 19.34 -2.83 -26.10
CA ILE A 606 18.64 -4.13 -26.10
C ILE A 606 19.05 -5.01 -24.92
N PHE A 607 20.23 -4.79 -24.33
CA PHE A 607 20.76 -5.57 -23.21
C PHE A 607 20.72 -4.80 -21.88
N ARG A 608 20.16 -3.59 -21.87
CA ARG A 608 20.11 -2.71 -20.71
C ARG A 608 18.69 -2.60 -20.20
N TYR A 609 18.33 -3.39 -19.20
CA TYR A 609 16.99 -3.33 -18.60
C TYR A 609 16.69 -1.97 -17.93
N LYS A 610 17.68 -1.13 -17.66
CA LYS A 610 17.46 0.26 -17.21
C LYS A 610 17.30 1.27 -18.34
N ASP A 611 17.60 0.90 -19.59
CA ASP A 611 17.60 1.82 -20.73
C ASP A 611 16.21 1.94 -21.37
N LEU A 612 15.25 2.37 -20.56
CA LEU A 612 13.86 2.58 -20.96
C LEU A 612 13.75 3.55 -22.15
N VAL A 613 14.56 4.61 -22.16
CA VAL A 613 14.58 5.61 -23.25
C VAL A 613 15.16 5.01 -24.51
N GLY A 614 16.27 4.27 -24.43
CA GLY A 614 16.87 3.57 -25.55
C GLY A 614 15.90 2.58 -26.19
N TRP A 615 15.26 1.73 -25.39
CA TRP A 615 14.22 0.81 -25.85
C TRP A 615 13.05 1.56 -26.51
N TRP A 616 12.46 2.52 -25.81
CA TRP A 616 11.27 3.25 -26.28
C TRP A 616 11.48 4.05 -27.57
N SER A 617 12.68 4.60 -27.76
CA SER A 617 12.99 5.52 -28.85
C SER A 617 13.46 4.87 -30.15
N ASN A 618 13.68 3.54 -30.17
CA ASN A 618 14.27 2.85 -31.32
C ASN A 618 13.31 1.85 -31.96
N PRO A 619 13.48 1.56 -33.26
CA PRO A 619 12.84 0.41 -33.88
C PRO A 619 13.42 -0.88 -33.31
N HIS A 620 12.56 -1.86 -33.05
CA HIS A 620 12.94 -3.15 -32.52
C HIS A 620 13.25 -4.11 -33.66
N VAL A 621 14.47 -4.67 -33.68
CA VAL A 621 14.90 -5.63 -34.70
C VAL A 621 15.39 -6.88 -33.98
N ALA A 622 14.60 -7.95 -34.06
CA ALA A 622 14.93 -9.23 -33.45
C ALA A 622 16.24 -9.80 -34.03
N ARG A 623 16.87 -10.71 -33.28
CA ARG A 623 18.05 -11.44 -33.73
C ARG A 623 17.82 -12.92 -33.64
N ILE A 624 18.23 -13.62 -34.70
CA ILE A 624 18.25 -15.08 -34.75
C ILE A 624 19.69 -15.50 -34.97
N SER A 625 20.20 -16.37 -34.10
CA SER A 625 21.60 -16.79 -34.05
C SER A 625 22.58 -15.61 -34.00
N GLY A 626 22.23 -14.54 -33.28
CA GLY A 626 23.02 -13.31 -33.18
C GLY A 626 22.97 -12.38 -34.40
N VAL A 627 22.17 -12.69 -35.43
CA VAL A 627 22.05 -11.89 -36.66
C VAL A 627 20.74 -11.13 -36.68
N GLU A 628 20.78 -9.83 -36.97
CA GLU A 628 19.58 -9.02 -37.11
C GLU A 628 18.69 -9.50 -38.25
N MET A 629 17.40 -9.62 -37.95
CA MET A 629 16.37 -9.92 -38.94
C MET A 629 16.26 -8.78 -39.96
N PRO A 630 15.87 -9.07 -41.22
CA PRO A 630 15.84 -8.08 -42.29
C PRO A 630 14.81 -6.96 -42.08
N SER A 631 13.83 -7.17 -41.21
CA SER A 631 12.77 -6.22 -40.90
C SER A 631 12.61 -6.07 -39.39
N PRO A 632 12.24 -4.86 -38.91
CA PRO A 632 11.84 -4.67 -37.53
C PRO A 632 10.53 -5.40 -37.22
N THR A 633 10.21 -5.50 -35.93
CA THR A 633 8.88 -5.90 -35.45
C THR A 633 7.83 -4.83 -35.81
N ASN A 634 6.58 -5.06 -35.40
CA ASN A 634 5.50 -4.09 -35.52
C ASN A 634 5.59 -2.92 -34.54
N TRP A 635 6.56 -2.91 -33.61
CA TRP A 635 6.77 -1.79 -32.70
C TRP A 635 7.14 -0.52 -33.47
N MET A 636 6.40 0.54 -33.17
CA MET A 636 6.72 1.90 -33.61
C MET A 636 7.36 2.66 -32.45
N ALA A 637 8.56 3.17 -32.67
CA ALA A 637 9.26 4.00 -31.70
C ALA A 637 8.36 5.12 -31.18
N GLN A 638 8.34 5.28 -29.85
CA GLN A 638 7.56 6.28 -29.14
C GLN A 638 6.03 6.20 -29.32
N SER A 639 5.51 5.09 -29.82
CA SER A 639 4.08 4.94 -30.14
C SER A 639 3.16 4.99 -28.91
N LYS A 640 3.65 4.56 -27.75
CA LYS A 640 2.88 4.52 -26.49
C LYS A 640 3.71 4.98 -25.30
N PRO A 641 3.11 5.63 -24.29
CA PRO A 641 3.84 6.05 -23.10
C PRO A 641 4.23 4.84 -22.23
N ILE A 642 5.32 4.98 -21.49
CA ILE A 642 5.67 4.05 -20.40
C ILE A 642 5.00 4.54 -19.11
N ARG A 643 4.39 3.62 -18.38
CA ARG A 643 3.82 3.85 -17.05
C ARG A 643 4.40 2.82 -16.10
N PHE A 644 4.98 3.28 -14.99
CA PHE A 644 5.26 2.38 -13.87
C PHE A 644 3.96 2.08 -13.15
N THR A 645 3.49 0.84 -13.26
CA THR A 645 2.27 0.33 -12.63
C THR A 645 2.52 0.04 -11.15
N GLU A 646 3.74 -0.39 -10.83
CA GLU A 646 4.30 -0.40 -9.49
C GLU A 646 5.70 0.23 -9.50
N ALA A 647 6.11 0.80 -8.36
CA ALA A 647 7.47 1.28 -8.17
C ALA A 647 7.91 0.96 -6.73
N GLY A 648 9.01 0.22 -6.62
CA GLY A 648 9.63 -0.14 -5.34
C GLY A 648 11.16 -0.18 -5.44
N CYS A 649 11.81 -0.40 -4.30
CA CYS A 649 13.27 -0.44 -4.18
C CYS A 649 13.76 -1.63 -3.36
#